data_AF-I8VFF8-F1
#
_entry.id   AF-I8VFF8-F1
#
_cell.length_a   1.000
_cell.length_b   1.000
_cell.length_c   1.000
_cell.angle_alpha   90.00
_cell.angle_beta   90.00
_cell.angle_gamma   90.00
#
_symmetry.space_group_name_H-M   'P 1'
#
loop_
_entity.id
_entity.type
_entity.pdbx_description
1 polymer ?
#
loop_
_entity_poly.entity_id
_entity_poly.type
_entity_poly.pdbx_seq_one_letter_code
_entity_poly.pdbx_strand_id
1 'polypeptide(L)'
;MRKYIYLFLILCCLSPHLYGGNVTGNCTSYSQEGRDVTFHLDDNSAVQLQLCSPSVVRVWFSPDGKLQRGNPSFAVINEELEDVGTVRVDEQNACYEIFTPKLRIRVNKAPFSLQIFDKYQKLLFSDYADKGHISDGERKVEYKTLRRDEHFFGLGEKTGKLDRRGESYKMWNSDKPCYSVVEDPLYKSIPFFMSSYRYGIFLDNTYKTEFKFGTESRDYYSFEAPGGEMIYYFIFGKDYKEIMKQYVALTGQPIMPPKWALGFAQCRGLLTTEKLSYEIAEGYRKRGIPCDIIYQDIGWTQYLQDFNWRKENYQNPKKMLADLKGMGFKVIVSQDPVISQANEKQWEEADRLGYLVKDSTTGKSYDMPWPWGGNCGVVDFTIPEVADWWGAYQQKPIDDGIAGFWTDMGEPAWSNEEQTERLVMKHHLGMHDEIHNVYGLTWDKVVKEQFEKRNPDLRVFQMTRAAYAGLQRYTFGWTGDCGNGDDVLQGWGQMANQIPVLLSAGLGVIPFVACDISGYCGDIEDYPAMAELYTRWVQLGAFNPLSRIHHEGDVAVEPWLFGEEAEKNVKAAIEMKYRLLPYIYTYAREAYETGLPIMRPMFMEYPADLETVSTDAQFMFGSELLVAPVVKKGATNKNVYLPEGTWIDYNDKRTEYSGEQWTTANAPLNTIPMFVRKGSIIPQMPVMNYTDEKAVYPITFEVFPAAVGGETSFSLYEDAGTDLGYQRGEFIRTPVSCRTTEKGYVLEIGERAGEKYALPGERNLMFCIYTGQMPKEAFIDGQKVRKMKAEKLNEGIETEFKVTAWCPDKKQNLCMLRLPDDGLKHTIEFIY
;
A
#
# COMPACT_ATOMS: atom_id res chain seq x y z
N MET A 1 -60.49 48.10 57.63
CA MET A 1 -60.58 48.75 56.30
C MET A 1 -59.37 48.30 55.49
N ARG A 2 -59.58 47.44 54.48
CA ARG A 2 -59.26 47.67 53.05
C ARG A 2 -57.75 47.88 52.77
N LYS A 3 -57.05 47.21 51.83
CA LYS A 3 -57.39 46.24 50.76
C LYS A 3 -56.08 46.00 49.92
N TYR A 4 -55.93 44.80 49.32
CA TYR A 4 -55.06 44.39 48.18
C TYR A 4 -53.54 44.36 48.40
N ILE A 5 -52.80 43.23 48.35
CA ILE A 5 -52.64 42.15 47.35
C ILE A 5 -52.41 42.68 45.93
N TYR A 6 -51.13 42.75 45.53
CA TYR A 6 -50.71 42.59 44.14
C TYR A 6 -49.51 41.65 44.05
N LEU A 7 -49.77 40.54 43.36
CA LEU A 7 -48.81 39.60 42.79
C LEU A 7 -47.90 40.31 41.80
N PHE A 8 -46.59 40.05 41.86
CA PHE A 8 -45.71 40.11 40.70
C PHE A 8 -44.95 38.79 40.63
N LEU A 9 -45.54 37.83 39.89
CA LEU A 9 -44.89 36.63 39.41
C LEU A 9 -44.04 37.07 38.20
N ILE A 10 -42.72 37.17 38.40
CA ILE A 10 -41.79 37.21 37.27
C ILE A 10 -41.63 35.78 36.77
N LEU A 11 -42.06 35.57 35.53
CA LEU A 11 -41.79 34.39 34.71
C LEU A 11 -40.27 34.15 34.65
N CYS A 12 -39.76 33.22 35.45
CA CYS A 12 -38.59 32.45 35.05
C CYS A 12 -39.08 31.32 34.14
N CYS A 13 -39.23 31.61 32.85
CA CYS A 13 -39.12 30.57 31.83
C CYS A 13 -37.65 30.14 31.77
N LEU A 14 -37.22 29.38 32.77
CA LEU A 14 -36.17 28.39 32.57
C LEU A 14 -36.83 27.31 31.73
N SER A 15 -36.76 27.46 30.41
CA SER A 15 -36.79 26.29 29.54
C SER A 15 -35.73 25.35 30.10
N PRO A 16 -36.08 24.12 30.52
CA PRO A 16 -35.05 23.12 30.67
C PRO A 16 -34.51 22.94 29.25
N HIS A 17 -33.32 23.49 28.98
CA HIS A 17 -32.45 22.79 28.06
C HIS A 17 -32.20 21.45 28.75
N LEU A 18 -33.08 20.49 28.44
CA LEU A 18 -32.75 19.09 28.49
C LEU A 18 -31.43 18.99 27.73
N TYR A 19 -30.33 18.91 28.49
CA TYR A 19 -29.17 18.14 28.07
C TYR A 19 -29.72 16.74 27.79
N GLY A 20 -30.21 16.52 26.57
CA GLY A 20 -30.60 15.22 26.05
C GLY A 20 -29.37 14.33 26.20
N GLY A 21 -29.53 13.27 26.99
CA GLY A 21 -28.40 12.46 27.43
C GLY A 21 -27.65 11.81 26.28
N ASN A 22 -26.42 11.39 26.57
CA ASN A 22 -25.55 10.53 25.77
C ASN A 22 -26.19 9.16 25.46
N VAL A 23 -27.35 9.12 24.79
CA VAL A 23 -28.09 7.91 24.44
C VAL A 23 -28.76 8.05 23.07
N THR A 24 -28.82 6.96 22.31
CA THR A 24 -29.52 6.82 21.04
C THR A 24 -31.02 6.66 21.28
N GLY A 25 -31.84 7.39 20.54
CA GLY A 25 -33.31 7.40 20.65
C GLY A 25 -33.99 6.09 20.24
N ASN A 26 -35.32 6.05 20.34
CA ASN A 26 -36.13 4.91 19.87
C ASN A 26 -36.45 5.07 18.38
N CYS A 27 -36.44 3.97 17.62
CA CYS A 27 -36.97 3.94 16.26
C CYS A 27 -38.49 3.96 16.28
N THR A 28 -39.08 4.97 15.63
CA THR A 28 -40.52 5.16 15.56
C THR A 28 -41.12 4.63 14.25
N SER A 29 -40.34 4.64 13.17
CA SER A 29 -40.76 4.19 11.84
C SER A 29 -39.56 3.92 10.93
N TYR A 30 -39.81 3.31 9.77
CA TYR A 30 -38.83 3.20 8.70
C TYR A 30 -39.45 3.59 7.35
N SER A 31 -38.62 4.02 6.42
CA SER A 31 -38.96 4.21 5.00
C SER A 31 -37.96 3.44 4.13
N GLN A 32 -38.40 2.94 2.99
CA GLN A 32 -37.55 2.21 2.06
C GLN A 32 -37.68 2.80 0.65
N GLU A 33 -36.55 3.06 0.00
CA GLU A 33 -36.45 3.45 -1.40
C GLU A 33 -35.39 2.57 -2.09
N GLY A 34 -35.84 1.64 -2.93
CA GLY A 34 -34.94 0.69 -3.58
C GLY A 34 -34.11 -0.12 -2.57
N ARG A 35 -32.80 0.14 -2.56
CA ARG A 35 -31.80 -0.52 -1.70
C ARG A 35 -31.53 0.22 -0.38
N ASP A 36 -32.16 1.37 -0.18
CA ASP A 36 -31.99 2.23 0.98
C ASP A 36 -33.13 2.00 1.96
N VAL A 37 -32.79 1.73 3.22
CA VAL A 37 -33.73 1.60 4.33
C VAL A 37 -33.36 2.62 5.39
N THR A 38 -34.20 3.63 5.58
CA THR A 38 -33.99 4.71 6.56
C THR A 38 -34.88 4.48 7.78
N PHE A 39 -34.26 4.39 8.95
CA PHE A 39 -34.93 4.30 10.24
C PHE A 39 -34.99 5.69 10.89
N HIS A 40 -36.18 6.13 11.28
CA HIS A 40 -36.43 7.44 11.88
C HIS A 40 -36.57 7.32 13.39
N LEU A 41 -35.82 8.13 14.14
CA LEU A 41 -35.80 8.10 15.60
C LEU A 41 -36.74 9.16 16.22
N ASP A 42 -37.01 9.06 17.51
CA ASP A 42 -37.92 9.95 18.25
C ASP A 42 -37.37 11.35 18.54
N ASP A 43 -36.11 11.62 18.19
CA ASP A 43 -35.41 12.90 18.34
C ASP A 43 -35.14 13.65 17.02
N ASN A 44 -35.78 13.22 15.92
CA ASN A 44 -35.58 13.65 14.52
C ASN A 44 -34.29 13.14 13.86
N SER A 45 -33.44 12.39 14.56
CA SER A 45 -32.31 11.75 13.89
C SER A 45 -32.77 10.57 13.03
N ALA A 46 -31.92 10.20 12.07
CA ALA A 46 -32.15 9.05 11.20
C ALA A 46 -30.88 8.22 11.02
N VAL A 47 -31.06 6.91 10.85
CA VAL A 47 -30.00 5.98 10.45
C VAL A 47 -30.43 5.30 9.15
N GLN A 48 -29.67 5.51 8.07
CA GLN A 48 -29.90 4.84 6.79
C GLN A 48 -28.95 3.67 6.60
N LEU A 49 -29.49 2.53 6.15
CA LEU A 49 -28.74 1.38 5.67
C LEU A 49 -28.94 1.26 4.16
N GLN A 50 -27.86 1.30 3.39
CA GLN A 50 -27.86 1.01 1.96
C GLN A 50 -27.12 -0.30 1.70
N LEU A 51 -27.77 -1.26 1.04
CA LEU A 51 -27.13 -2.52 0.64
C LEU A 51 -26.37 -2.33 -0.68
N CYS A 52 -25.05 -2.14 -0.59
CA CYS A 52 -24.15 -2.01 -1.75
C CYS A 52 -23.90 -3.37 -2.44
N SER A 53 -23.92 -4.45 -1.64
CA SER A 53 -23.87 -5.85 -2.07
C SER A 53 -24.43 -6.76 -0.96
N PRO A 54 -24.55 -8.08 -1.16
CA PRO A 54 -24.82 -9.01 -0.07
C PRO A 54 -23.81 -8.94 1.10
N SER A 55 -22.62 -8.38 0.89
CA SER A 55 -21.52 -8.28 1.86
C SER A 55 -21.31 -6.87 2.41
N VAL A 56 -21.74 -5.82 1.71
CA VAL A 56 -21.37 -4.44 1.99
C VAL A 56 -22.60 -3.60 2.30
N VAL A 57 -22.59 -2.95 3.46
CA VAL A 57 -23.67 -2.10 3.96
C VAL A 57 -23.10 -0.72 4.26
N ARG A 58 -23.56 0.32 3.56
CA ARG A 58 -23.32 1.70 3.96
C ARG A 58 -24.29 2.06 5.08
N VAL A 59 -23.76 2.60 6.16
CA VAL A 59 -24.51 3.13 7.30
C VAL A 59 -24.30 4.64 7.35
N TRP A 60 -25.39 5.40 7.40
CA TRP A 60 -25.36 6.86 7.52
C TRP A 60 -26.19 7.29 8.72
N PHE A 61 -25.53 7.76 9.78
CA PHE A 61 -26.18 8.41 10.91
C PHE A 61 -26.26 9.93 10.69
N SER A 62 -27.48 10.46 10.73
CA SER A 62 -27.78 11.88 10.54
C SER A 62 -28.57 12.41 11.74
N PRO A 63 -27.95 13.23 12.61
CA PRO A 63 -28.62 13.80 13.79
C PRO A 63 -29.82 14.69 13.49
N ASP A 64 -29.87 15.31 12.30
CA ASP A 64 -30.97 16.18 11.86
C ASP A 64 -31.93 15.51 10.87
N GLY A 65 -31.70 14.23 10.56
CA GLY A 65 -32.52 13.41 9.69
C GLY A 65 -32.47 13.76 8.20
N LYS A 66 -31.62 14.71 7.78
CA LYS A 66 -31.62 15.21 6.40
C LYS A 66 -30.83 14.36 5.41
N LEU A 67 -29.86 13.56 5.89
CA LEU A 67 -29.00 12.71 5.05
C LEU A 67 -28.38 13.50 3.88
N GLN A 68 -27.63 14.57 4.21
CA GLN A 68 -26.94 15.43 3.24
C GLN A 68 -25.49 15.64 3.67
N ARG A 69 -24.57 15.69 2.70
CA ARG A 69 -23.15 16.01 2.91
C ARG A 69 -22.70 17.14 2.00
N GLY A 70 -21.74 17.95 2.47
CA GLY A 70 -21.23 19.12 1.74
C GLY A 70 -20.49 18.73 0.45
N ASN A 71 -19.53 17.82 0.56
CA ASN A 71 -18.82 17.23 -0.57
C ASN A 71 -19.22 15.76 -0.74
N PRO A 72 -19.28 15.21 -1.97
CA PRO A 72 -19.37 13.76 -2.19
C PRO A 72 -18.13 13.04 -1.63
N SER A 73 -18.14 11.70 -1.58
CA SER A 73 -16.95 10.96 -1.17
C SER A 73 -15.78 11.23 -2.13
N PHE A 74 -14.61 11.52 -1.57
CA PHE A 74 -13.35 11.59 -2.32
C PHE A 74 -12.76 10.18 -2.58
N ALA A 75 -13.16 9.19 -1.78
CA ALA A 75 -12.63 7.83 -1.81
C ALA A 75 -13.52 6.87 -2.61
N VAL A 76 -14.84 6.88 -2.38
CA VAL A 76 -15.79 5.93 -2.97
C VAL A 76 -16.15 6.35 -4.39
N ILE A 77 -15.94 5.45 -5.34
CA ILE A 77 -16.26 5.64 -6.76
C ILE A 77 -17.38 4.72 -7.25
N ASN A 78 -17.79 3.73 -6.44
CA ASN A 78 -18.86 2.81 -6.76
C ASN A 78 -19.56 2.31 -5.48
N GLU A 79 -20.88 2.46 -5.39
CA GLU A 79 -21.71 1.89 -4.31
C GLU A 79 -22.61 0.74 -4.79
N GLU A 80 -22.63 0.45 -6.10
CA GLU A 80 -23.37 -0.65 -6.70
C GLU A 80 -22.40 -1.79 -7.03
N LEU A 81 -22.04 -2.59 -6.02
CA LEU A 81 -20.97 -3.57 -6.16
C LEU A 81 -21.47 -4.91 -6.72
N GLU A 82 -22.64 -5.36 -6.25
CA GLU A 82 -23.31 -6.58 -6.71
C GLU A 82 -24.83 -6.37 -6.67
N ASP A 83 -25.59 -7.14 -7.47
CA ASP A 83 -27.05 -7.13 -7.38
C ASP A 83 -27.51 -7.70 -6.02
N VAL A 84 -28.31 -6.90 -5.31
CA VAL A 84 -28.89 -7.25 -4.00
C VAL A 84 -30.34 -7.71 -4.11
N GLY A 85 -30.94 -7.64 -5.31
CA GLY A 85 -32.35 -7.91 -5.54
C GLY A 85 -33.27 -6.95 -4.78
N THR A 86 -34.51 -7.38 -4.52
CA THR A 86 -35.44 -6.61 -3.69
C THR A 86 -35.09 -6.72 -2.22
N VAL A 87 -34.70 -5.61 -1.59
CA VAL A 87 -34.50 -5.53 -0.14
C VAL A 87 -35.84 -5.73 0.57
N ARG A 88 -35.89 -6.64 1.53
CA ARG A 88 -37.08 -6.89 2.37
C ARG A 88 -36.75 -6.54 3.80
N VAL A 89 -37.63 -5.73 4.40
CA VAL A 89 -37.59 -5.37 5.82
C VAL A 89 -38.72 -6.14 6.50
N ASP A 90 -38.36 -7.13 7.30
CA ASP A 90 -39.32 -7.91 8.09
C ASP A 90 -39.52 -7.22 9.44
N GLU A 91 -40.67 -6.57 9.61
CA GLU A 91 -41.01 -5.88 10.84
C GLU A 91 -41.54 -6.86 11.91
N GLN A 92 -40.90 -6.86 13.08
CA GLN A 92 -41.30 -7.60 14.27
C GLN A 92 -41.71 -6.62 15.39
N ASN A 93 -42.27 -7.14 16.49
CA ASN A 93 -42.71 -6.32 17.62
C ASN A 93 -41.57 -5.47 18.22
N ALA A 94 -40.37 -6.04 18.35
CA ALA A 94 -39.24 -5.39 19.02
C ALA A 94 -38.10 -4.97 18.08
N CYS A 95 -38.11 -5.41 16.82
CA CYS A 95 -37.01 -5.17 15.88
C CYS A 95 -37.48 -5.20 14.43
N TYR A 96 -36.59 -4.80 13.52
CA TYR A 96 -36.66 -5.07 12.09
C TYR A 96 -35.55 -6.04 11.71
N GLU A 97 -35.80 -6.89 10.72
CA GLU A 97 -34.81 -7.83 10.18
C GLU A 97 -34.64 -7.62 8.67
N ILE A 98 -33.39 -7.61 8.22
CA ILE A 98 -33.00 -7.55 6.81
C ILE A 98 -32.04 -8.69 6.53
N PHE A 99 -32.32 -9.48 5.49
CA PHE A 99 -31.55 -10.68 5.15
C PHE A 99 -30.85 -10.51 3.82
N THR A 100 -29.56 -10.87 3.78
CA THR A 100 -28.82 -11.08 2.52
C THR A 100 -28.36 -12.54 2.43
N PRO A 101 -27.85 -12.99 1.28
CA PRO A 101 -27.19 -14.30 1.18
C PRO A 101 -26.06 -14.55 2.21
N LYS A 102 -25.43 -13.49 2.74
CA LYS A 102 -24.28 -13.58 3.65
C LYS A 102 -24.55 -13.04 5.05
N LEU A 103 -25.50 -12.11 5.21
CA LEU A 103 -25.72 -11.36 6.44
C LEU A 103 -27.15 -11.53 6.98
N ARG A 104 -27.26 -11.33 8.29
CA ARG A 104 -28.53 -11.17 9.01
C ARG A 104 -28.41 -9.85 9.78
N ILE A 105 -29.16 -8.85 9.36
CA ILE A 105 -29.13 -7.52 9.95
C ILE A 105 -30.37 -7.38 10.82
N ARG A 106 -30.18 -7.05 12.10
CA ARG A 106 -31.24 -6.82 13.06
C ARG A 106 -31.13 -5.41 13.60
N VAL A 107 -32.24 -4.68 13.56
CA VAL A 107 -32.36 -3.32 14.09
C VAL A 107 -33.35 -3.33 15.23
N ASN A 108 -32.89 -3.17 16.47
CA ASN A 108 -33.76 -3.06 17.64
C ASN A 108 -34.56 -1.74 17.59
N LYS A 109 -35.82 -1.75 18.03
CA LYS A 109 -36.67 -0.54 18.00
C LYS A 109 -36.43 0.37 19.20
N ALA A 110 -36.32 -0.17 20.42
CA ALA A 110 -36.30 0.62 21.65
C ALA A 110 -35.29 0.05 22.67
N PRO A 111 -34.14 0.72 22.91
CA PRO A 111 -33.59 1.81 22.08
C PRO A 111 -33.17 1.32 20.69
N PHE A 112 -32.93 2.24 19.74
CA PHE A 112 -32.36 1.86 18.44
C PHE A 112 -30.99 1.19 18.64
N SER A 113 -30.78 0.07 17.96
CA SER A 113 -29.48 -0.61 17.94
C SER A 113 -29.34 -1.47 16.68
N LEU A 114 -28.25 -1.27 15.94
CA LEU A 114 -27.85 -2.05 14.78
C LEU A 114 -27.00 -3.25 15.21
N GLN A 115 -27.39 -4.43 14.75
CA GLN A 115 -26.65 -5.69 14.91
C GLN A 115 -26.52 -6.38 13.56
N ILE A 116 -25.32 -6.82 13.22
CA ILE A 116 -25.03 -7.56 12.00
C ILE A 116 -24.42 -8.90 12.38
N PHE A 117 -25.05 -9.97 11.91
CA PHE A 117 -24.60 -11.35 12.07
C PHE A 117 -24.24 -11.94 10.71
N ASP A 118 -23.41 -12.97 10.71
CA ASP A 118 -23.26 -13.82 9.53
C ASP A 118 -24.51 -14.67 9.29
N LYS A 119 -24.56 -15.37 8.16
CA LYS A 119 -25.66 -16.29 7.83
C LYS A 119 -25.84 -17.46 8.81
N TYR A 120 -24.89 -17.68 9.73
CA TYR A 120 -24.93 -18.71 10.77
C TYR A 120 -25.34 -18.15 12.14
N GLN A 121 -25.81 -16.90 12.20
CA GLN A 121 -26.24 -16.21 13.42
C GLN A 121 -25.09 -15.96 14.42
N LYS A 122 -23.83 -15.94 13.95
CA LYS A 122 -22.72 -15.41 14.76
C LYS A 122 -22.72 -13.89 14.68
N LEU A 123 -22.80 -13.22 15.83
CA LEU A 123 -22.74 -11.76 15.90
C LEU A 123 -21.36 -11.29 15.40
N LEU A 124 -21.35 -10.39 14.41
CA LEU A 124 -20.15 -9.83 13.82
C LEU A 124 -19.91 -8.40 14.30
N PHE A 125 -20.93 -7.58 14.35
CA PHE A 125 -20.84 -6.15 14.64
C PHE A 125 -22.12 -5.71 15.34
N SER A 126 -21.99 -4.92 16.41
CA SER A 126 -23.13 -4.48 17.21
C SER A 126 -22.85 -3.10 17.78
N ASP A 127 -23.87 -2.25 17.78
CA ASP A 127 -23.90 -1.06 18.63
C ASP A 127 -23.70 -1.43 20.09
N TYR A 128 -23.09 -0.53 20.85
CA TYR A 128 -22.88 -0.69 22.28
C TYR A 128 -24.04 -0.06 23.07
N ALA A 129 -24.80 -0.92 23.77
CA ALA A 129 -25.91 -0.52 24.63
C ALA A 129 -26.88 0.46 23.92
N ASP A 130 -27.28 1.52 24.61
CA ASP A 130 -28.06 2.64 24.10
C ASP A 130 -27.17 3.77 23.56
N LYS A 131 -25.94 3.48 23.12
CA LYS A 131 -24.96 4.50 22.70
C LYS A 131 -24.39 4.28 21.31
N GLY A 132 -25.05 3.46 20.49
CA GLY A 132 -24.58 3.13 19.13
C GLY A 132 -24.19 4.37 18.32
N HIS A 133 -25.06 5.39 18.37
CA HIS A 133 -24.96 6.62 17.60
C HIS A 133 -25.12 7.81 18.55
N ILE A 134 -24.08 8.66 18.66
CA ILE A 134 -24.05 9.83 19.55
C ILE A 134 -23.69 11.07 18.74
N SER A 135 -24.40 12.17 19.00
CA SER A 135 -24.08 13.51 18.50
C SER A 135 -23.96 14.48 19.67
N ASP A 136 -22.87 15.24 19.71
CA ASP A 136 -22.60 16.29 20.69
C ASP A 136 -22.15 17.55 19.96
N GLY A 137 -23.12 18.43 19.67
CA GLY A 137 -22.92 19.50 18.69
C GLY A 137 -22.62 18.91 17.30
N GLU A 138 -21.52 19.34 16.70
CA GLU A 138 -21.04 18.84 15.40
C GLU A 138 -20.32 17.50 15.51
N ARG A 139 -19.80 17.16 16.70
CA ARG A 139 -19.06 15.93 16.92
C ARG A 139 -20.00 14.74 16.88
N LYS A 140 -19.64 13.72 16.10
CA LYS A 140 -20.40 12.47 15.94
C LYS A 140 -19.52 11.30 16.35
N VAL A 141 -20.07 10.37 17.14
CA VAL A 141 -19.35 9.21 17.69
C VAL A 141 -20.18 7.94 17.50
N GLU A 142 -19.51 6.88 17.06
CA GLU A 142 -20.07 5.55 16.91
C GLU A 142 -19.47 4.60 17.94
N TYR A 143 -20.26 4.10 18.90
CA TYR A 143 -19.79 3.12 19.89
C TYR A 143 -20.27 1.72 19.54
N LYS A 144 -19.32 0.78 19.44
CA LYS A 144 -19.58 -0.61 19.07
C LYS A 144 -19.09 -1.54 20.16
N THR A 145 -19.79 -2.65 20.37
CA THR A 145 -19.42 -3.65 21.37
C THR A 145 -18.04 -4.24 21.03
N LEU A 146 -17.14 -4.26 22.01
CA LEU A 146 -15.82 -4.85 21.90
C LEU A 146 -15.78 -6.22 22.57
N ARG A 147 -15.37 -7.25 21.83
CA ARG A 147 -15.24 -8.61 22.38
C ARG A 147 -13.84 -8.88 22.91
N ARG A 148 -13.74 -9.85 23.83
CA ARG A 148 -12.48 -10.17 24.54
C ARG A 148 -11.39 -10.74 23.64
N ASP A 149 -11.72 -11.27 22.49
CA ASP A 149 -10.84 -11.93 21.51
C ASP A 149 -10.84 -11.19 20.16
N GLU A 150 -11.36 -9.96 20.13
CA GLU A 150 -11.41 -9.15 18.92
C GLU A 150 -10.13 -8.33 18.75
N HIS A 151 -9.52 -8.42 17.57
CA HIS A 151 -8.30 -7.73 17.19
C HIS A 151 -8.57 -6.83 15.98
N PHE A 152 -7.77 -5.77 15.80
CA PHE A 152 -7.99 -4.78 14.74
C PHE A 152 -6.72 -4.52 13.94
N PHE A 153 -6.83 -4.31 12.65
CA PHE A 153 -5.71 -4.11 11.73
C PHE A 153 -6.03 -3.02 10.71
N GLY A 154 -5.00 -2.39 10.13
CA GLY A 154 -5.17 -1.37 9.09
C GLY A 154 -4.98 0.05 9.62
N LEU A 155 -5.88 0.96 9.24
CA LEU A 155 -5.77 2.41 9.34
C LEU A 155 -4.65 3.04 8.49
N GLY A 156 -4.15 2.30 7.50
CA GLY A 156 -3.12 2.75 6.57
C GLY A 156 -1.73 2.80 7.17
N GLU A 157 -0.94 3.78 6.74
CA GLU A 157 0.44 3.99 7.15
C GLU A 157 0.52 4.55 8.57
N LYS A 158 0.62 3.67 9.58
CA LYS A 158 0.69 4.04 10.99
C LYS A 158 1.74 3.22 11.75
N THR A 159 2.40 3.87 12.71
CA THR A 159 3.43 3.27 13.56
C THR A 159 2.87 2.27 14.59
N GLY A 160 3.73 1.76 15.47
CA GLY A 160 3.36 0.79 16.50
C GLY A 160 3.08 -0.61 15.96
N LYS A 161 2.48 -1.43 16.83
CA LYS A 161 2.17 -2.83 16.56
C LYS A 161 1.10 -2.98 15.48
N LEU A 162 1.19 -4.06 14.72
CA LEU A 162 0.20 -4.36 13.68
C LEU A 162 -1.23 -4.54 14.22
N ASP A 163 -1.38 -5.21 15.37
CA ASP A 163 -2.65 -5.29 16.11
C ASP A 163 -2.91 -3.97 16.84
N ARG A 164 -3.99 -3.31 16.42
CA ARG A 164 -4.42 -1.98 16.88
C ARG A 164 -5.26 -2.05 18.15
N ARG A 165 -5.58 -3.24 18.64
CA ARG A 165 -6.37 -3.42 19.86
C ARG A 165 -5.65 -2.83 21.08
N GLY A 166 -6.40 -2.03 21.84
CA GLY A 166 -5.89 -1.37 23.04
C GLY A 166 -5.13 -0.09 22.75
N GLU A 167 -5.13 0.38 21.49
CA GLU A 167 -4.49 1.61 21.04
C GLU A 167 -5.54 2.58 20.47
N SER A 168 -5.14 3.85 20.35
CA SER A 168 -5.93 4.90 19.71
C SER A 168 -5.14 5.52 18.57
N TYR A 169 -5.84 5.93 17.51
CA TYR A 169 -5.24 6.53 16.32
C TYR A 169 -6.07 7.70 15.82
N LYS A 170 -5.41 8.70 15.22
CA LYS A 170 -6.05 9.87 14.62
C LYS A 170 -5.77 9.99 13.13
N MET A 171 -6.64 10.68 12.42
CA MET A 171 -6.47 11.05 11.02
C MET A 171 -6.24 12.55 10.91
N TRP A 172 -4.98 12.96 10.88
CA TRP A 172 -4.57 14.31 10.55
C TRP A 172 -3.22 14.18 9.87
N ASN A 173 -3.17 14.31 8.55
CA ASN A 173 -1.92 14.17 7.80
C ASN A 173 -0.87 15.11 8.42
N SER A 174 0.18 14.53 8.99
CA SER A 174 1.11 15.25 9.85
C SER A 174 2.54 15.05 9.39
N ASP A 175 3.25 16.16 9.36
CA ASP A 175 4.68 16.28 9.10
C ASP A 175 5.44 16.12 10.42
N LYS A 176 5.81 14.87 10.71
CA LYS A 176 6.55 14.46 11.92
C LYS A 176 7.88 13.83 11.50
N PRO A 177 8.90 14.63 11.17
CA PRO A 177 10.19 14.11 10.76
C PRO A 177 10.86 13.31 11.90
N CYS A 178 11.63 12.30 11.52
CA CYS A 178 12.36 11.41 12.43
C CYS A 178 11.44 10.70 13.44
N TYR A 179 10.22 10.37 13.01
CA TYR A 179 9.16 9.90 13.89
C TYR A 179 9.56 8.69 14.75
N SER A 180 9.04 8.66 15.97
CA SER A 180 9.27 7.59 16.93
C SER A 180 8.51 6.30 16.54
N VAL A 181 8.79 5.19 17.22
CA VAL A 181 8.13 3.90 16.97
C VAL A 181 6.64 3.87 17.32
N VAL A 182 6.13 4.90 18.01
CA VAL A 182 4.72 5.02 18.44
C VAL A 182 4.08 6.34 18.00
N GLU A 183 4.73 7.10 17.11
CA GLU A 183 4.22 8.38 16.63
C GLU A 183 2.91 8.20 15.87
N ASP A 184 1.88 8.95 16.25
CA ASP A 184 0.63 9.07 15.52
C ASP A 184 0.01 10.45 15.83
N PRO A 185 -0.55 11.15 14.83
CA PRO A 185 -0.66 10.77 13.41
C PRO A 185 0.65 10.92 12.60
N LEU A 186 0.65 10.32 11.41
CA LEU A 186 1.69 10.43 10.37
C LEU A 186 1.11 11.10 9.11
N TYR A 187 1.79 10.94 7.96
CA TYR A 187 1.54 11.64 6.71
C TYR A 187 0.24 11.26 5.96
N LYS A 188 -0.33 10.06 6.20
CA LYS A 188 -1.48 9.55 5.43
C LYS A 188 -2.65 9.15 6.32
N SER A 189 -3.87 9.47 5.85
CA SER A 189 -5.12 9.22 6.57
C SER A 189 -6.02 8.26 5.79
N ILE A 190 -5.94 6.96 6.09
CA ILE A 190 -6.78 5.94 5.45
C ILE A 190 -7.70 5.33 6.53
N PRO A 191 -8.91 5.88 6.74
CA PRO A 191 -9.84 5.46 7.79
C PRO A 191 -10.55 4.13 7.50
N PHE A 192 -9.78 3.12 7.08
CA PHE A 192 -10.21 1.75 6.84
C PHE A 192 -9.47 0.79 7.79
N PHE A 193 -10.22 0.03 8.58
CA PHE A 193 -9.68 -1.04 9.42
C PHE A 193 -10.44 -2.35 9.23
N MET A 194 -9.82 -3.46 9.65
CA MET A 194 -10.40 -4.79 9.65
C MET A 194 -10.39 -5.38 11.07
N SER A 195 -11.44 -6.13 11.41
CA SER A 195 -11.55 -6.87 12.65
C SER A 195 -11.27 -8.36 12.43
N SER A 196 -10.71 -9.03 13.44
CA SER A 196 -10.57 -10.50 13.47
C SER A 196 -11.90 -11.25 13.39
N TYR A 197 -13.02 -10.56 13.61
CA TYR A 197 -14.37 -11.06 13.37
C TYR A 197 -14.81 -11.01 11.90
N ARG A 198 -13.86 -10.79 10.99
CA ARG A 198 -14.01 -10.89 9.53
C ARG A 198 -14.97 -9.87 8.93
N TYR A 199 -14.84 -8.63 9.39
CA TYR A 199 -15.42 -7.47 8.73
C TYR A 199 -14.41 -6.32 8.67
N GLY A 200 -14.58 -5.45 7.70
CA GLY A 200 -13.92 -4.15 7.60
C GLY A 200 -14.89 -3.01 7.89
N ILE A 201 -14.34 -1.89 8.35
CA ILE A 201 -15.03 -0.61 8.47
C ILE A 201 -14.22 0.43 7.72
N PHE A 202 -14.85 1.10 6.76
CA PHE A 202 -14.32 2.32 6.16
C PHE A 202 -15.20 3.50 6.59
N LEU A 203 -14.63 4.45 7.35
CA LEU A 203 -15.30 5.68 7.74
C LEU A 203 -15.06 6.75 6.66
N ASP A 204 -16.10 7.08 5.90
CA ASP A 204 -16.06 8.02 4.79
C ASP A 204 -16.24 9.48 5.28
N ASN A 205 -15.31 9.89 6.13
CA ASN A 205 -15.24 11.23 6.70
C ASN A 205 -13.79 11.73 6.64
N THR A 206 -13.60 12.95 6.13
CA THR A 206 -12.29 13.54 5.87
C THR A 206 -11.78 14.44 6.98
N TYR A 207 -12.60 14.73 7.99
CA TYR A 207 -12.21 15.52 9.15
C TYR A 207 -11.17 14.78 9.99
N LYS A 208 -10.75 15.42 11.08
CA LYS A 208 -9.85 14.84 12.08
C LYS A 208 -10.50 13.69 12.87
N THR A 209 -10.65 12.54 12.23
CA THR A 209 -11.30 11.36 12.82
C THR A 209 -10.39 10.69 13.84
N GLU A 210 -10.99 10.09 14.87
CA GLU A 210 -10.27 9.31 15.88
C GLU A 210 -10.84 7.89 15.97
N PHE A 211 -9.98 6.90 16.20
CA PHE A 211 -10.32 5.50 16.35
C PHE A 211 -9.77 5.01 17.69
N LYS A 212 -10.61 4.41 18.53
CA LYS A 212 -10.28 4.02 19.90
C LYS A 212 -10.64 2.55 20.10
N PHE A 213 -9.66 1.67 19.97
CA PHE A 213 -9.88 0.22 19.97
C PHE A 213 -9.86 -0.39 21.37
N GLY A 214 -10.71 0.11 22.25
CA GLY A 214 -10.82 -0.36 23.63
C GLY A 214 -9.87 0.32 24.61
N THR A 215 -9.41 1.53 24.28
CA THR A 215 -8.58 2.38 25.15
C THR A 215 -9.41 3.04 26.26
N GLU A 216 -10.66 3.39 25.99
CA GLU A 216 -11.58 3.98 26.98
C GLU A 216 -12.31 2.93 27.83
N SER A 217 -12.57 1.76 27.25
CA SER A 217 -13.29 0.66 27.91
C SER A 217 -12.95 -0.69 27.28
N ARG A 218 -13.08 -1.77 28.04
CA ARG A 218 -12.98 -3.15 27.52
C ARG A 218 -14.26 -3.66 26.88
N ASP A 219 -15.36 -2.92 27.03
CA ASP A 219 -16.69 -3.34 26.59
C ASP A 219 -17.09 -2.72 25.25
N TYR A 220 -16.40 -1.67 24.81
CA TYR A 220 -16.64 -1.01 23.53
C TYR A 220 -15.36 -0.51 22.86
N TYR A 221 -15.45 -0.33 21.55
CA TYR A 221 -14.54 0.50 20.76
C TYR A 221 -15.34 1.62 20.09
N SER A 222 -14.67 2.67 19.64
CA SER A 222 -15.34 3.77 18.96
C SER A 222 -14.54 4.33 17.80
N PHE A 223 -15.26 5.00 16.91
CA PHE A 223 -14.70 5.91 15.93
C PHE A 223 -15.54 7.18 15.87
N GLU A 224 -14.90 8.32 15.69
CA GLU A 224 -15.55 9.64 15.80
C GLU A 224 -14.98 10.65 14.81
N ALA A 225 -15.77 11.71 14.57
CA ALA A 225 -15.37 12.87 13.80
C ALA A 225 -15.84 14.16 14.51
N PRO A 226 -15.03 15.24 14.52
CA PRO A 226 -15.44 16.52 15.10
C PRO A 226 -16.46 17.28 14.24
N GLY A 227 -16.60 16.89 12.96
CA GLY A 227 -17.51 17.49 11.99
C GLY A 227 -17.77 16.54 10.82
N GLY A 228 -18.49 17.03 9.81
CA GLY A 228 -18.89 16.23 8.64
C GLY A 228 -19.91 15.15 8.96
N GLU A 229 -20.30 14.35 7.98
CA GLU A 229 -21.31 13.29 8.16
C GLU A 229 -20.71 12.01 8.75
N MET A 230 -21.52 11.25 9.49
CA MET A 230 -21.14 9.93 10.02
C MET A 230 -21.59 8.85 9.05
N ILE A 231 -20.80 8.66 7.99
CA ILE A 231 -21.02 7.67 6.94
C ILE A 231 -19.92 6.63 7.04
N TYR A 232 -20.27 5.36 7.27
CA TYR A 232 -19.30 4.28 7.27
C TYR A 232 -19.81 3.06 6.50
N TYR A 233 -18.88 2.28 5.96
CA TYR A 233 -19.17 1.06 5.23
C TYR A 233 -18.77 -0.13 6.08
N PHE A 234 -19.75 -0.97 6.43
CA PHE A 234 -19.51 -2.30 6.95
C PHE A 234 -19.24 -3.26 5.79
N ILE A 235 -18.10 -3.95 5.81
CA ILE A 235 -17.61 -4.78 4.71
C ILE A 235 -17.37 -6.20 5.21
N PHE A 236 -18.26 -7.13 4.91
CA PHE A 236 -18.10 -8.54 5.30
C PHE A 236 -17.30 -9.36 4.28
N GLY A 237 -16.41 -10.21 4.77
CA GLY A 237 -15.74 -11.23 3.96
C GLY A 237 -15.57 -12.54 4.72
N LYS A 238 -15.46 -13.66 4.00
CA LYS A 238 -15.14 -14.96 4.61
C LYS A 238 -13.70 -15.00 5.16
N ASP A 239 -12.85 -14.10 4.71
CA ASP A 239 -11.45 -13.88 5.09
C ASP A 239 -11.08 -12.40 4.81
N TYR A 240 -9.85 -12.00 5.18
CA TYR A 240 -9.36 -10.63 4.97
C TYR A 240 -9.19 -10.27 3.49
N LYS A 241 -8.95 -11.26 2.62
CA LYS A 241 -8.76 -11.03 1.18
C LYS A 241 -10.07 -10.59 0.52
N GLU A 242 -11.19 -11.21 0.90
CA GLU A 242 -12.52 -10.81 0.44
C GLU A 242 -12.89 -9.40 0.95
N ILE A 243 -12.54 -9.06 2.19
CA ILE A 243 -12.77 -7.70 2.72
C ILE A 243 -12.00 -6.66 1.89
N MET A 244 -10.71 -6.90 1.63
CA MET A 244 -9.90 -6.00 0.79
C MET A 244 -10.46 -5.86 -0.63
N LYS A 245 -10.86 -6.97 -1.26
CA LYS A 245 -11.46 -6.94 -2.60
C LYS A 245 -12.73 -6.10 -2.64
N GLN A 246 -13.59 -6.21 -1.63
CA GLN A 246 -14.80 -5.41 -1.52
C GLN A 246 -14.48 -3.92 -1.25
N TYR A 247 -13.47 -3.62 -0.42
CA TYR A 247 -13.00 -2.26 -0.19
C TYR A 247 -12.42 -1.62 -1.47
N VAL A 248 -11.67 -2.37 -2.27
CA VAL A 248 -11.20 -1.94 -3.60
C VAL A 248 -12.34 -1.81 -4.60
N ALA A 249 -13.40 -2.61 -4.51
CA ALA A 249 -14.58 -2.43 -5.35
C ALA A 249 -15.30 -1.10 -5.05
N LEU A 250 -15.30 -0.64 -3.79
CA LEU A 250 -15.80 0.69 -3.40
C LEU A 250 -14.86 1.81 -3.87
N THR A 251 -13.56 1.65 -3.66
CA THR A 251 -12.56 2.73 -3.75
C THR A 251 -11.67 2.68 -4.99
N GLY A 252 -11.88 1.74 -5.89
CA GLY A 252 -11.14 1.58 -7.15
C GLY A 252 -9.85 0.78 -7.05
N GLN A 253 -9.48 0.18 -8.19
CA GLN A 253 -8.32 -0.70 -8.33
C GLN A 253 -6.99 0.06 -8.21
N PRO A 254 -5.95 -0.52 -7.58
CA PRO A 254 -4.60 0.05 -7.54
C PRO A 254 -3.97 0.09 -8.94
N ILE A 255 -3.52 1.23 -9.42
CA ILE A 255 -2.79 1.28 -10.70
C ILE A 255 -1.46 0.50 -10.60
N MET A 256 -1.07 -0.17 -11.68
CA MET A 256 0.25 -0.81 -11.74
C MET A 256 1.32 0.23 -12.07
N PRO A 257 2.50 0.20 -11.41
CA PRO A 257 3.62 1.01 -11.83
C PRO A 257 4.19 0.51 -13.17
N PRO A 258 5.01 1.34 -13.83
CA PRO A 258 5.94 0.82 -14.83
C PRO A 258 6.82 -0.31 -14.23
N LYS A 259 7.09 -1.37 -14.98
CA LYS A 259 7.82 -2.57 -14.50
C LYS A 259 9.17 -2.22 -13.85
N TRP A 260 9.88 -1.24 -14.41
CA TRP A 260 11.16 -0.78 -13.88
C TRP A 260 11.09 -0.15 -12.49
N ALA A 261 9.91 0.28 -12.03
CA ALA A 261 9.69 0.80 -10.68
C ALA A 261 9.94 -0.24 -9.59
N LEU A 262 9.81 -1.52 -9.94
CA LEU A 262 10.03 -2.64 -9.03
C LEU A 262 11.51 -3.00 -8.90
N GLY A 263 12.41 -2.32 -9.64
CA GLY A 263 13.85 -2.38 -9.44
C GLY A 263 14.31 -1.67 -8.16
N PHE A 264 15.55 -1.22 -8.14
CA PHE A 264 16.09 -0.36 -7.09
C PHE A 264 16.16 1.11 -7.53
N ALA A 265 16.04 2.01 -6.56
CA ALA A 265 16.16 3.44 -6.74
C ALA A 265 17.17 4.08 -5.78
N GLN A 266 17.80 5.17 -6.23
CA GLN A 266 18.68 6.02 -5.44
C GLN A 266 18.15 7.45 -5.37
N CYS A 267 18.24 8.05 -4.19
CA CYS A 267 18.02 9.47 -3.90
C CYS A 267 19.02 9.98 -2.84
N ARG A 268 19.05 11.31 -2.64
CA ARG A 268 19.58 12.06 -1.49
C ARG A 268 18.85 13.42 -1.43
N GLY A 269 18.77 14.06 -0.26
CA GLY A 269 18.17 15.39 -0.10
C GLY A 269 18.75 16.46 -1.03
N LEU A 270 20.04 16.35 -1.36
CA LEU A 270 20.77 17.26 -2.26
C LEU A 270 21.20 16.58 -3.57
N LEU A 271 20.54 15.49 -3.97
CA LEU A 271 20.62 14.98 -5.32
C LEU A 271 19.87 15.91 -6.28
N THR A 272 20.49 17.04 -6.58
CA THR A 272 19.86 18.16 -7.28
C THR A 272 20.80 18.79 -8.32
N THR A 273 21.79 18.04 -8.81
CA THR A 273 22.75 18.55 -9.82
C THR A 273 22.99 17.56 -10.95
N GLU A 274 23.28 18.09 -12.13
CA GLU A 274 23.61 17.28 -13.31
C GLU A 274 24.85 16.42 -13.07
N LYS A 275 25.89 17.01 -12.49
CA LYS A 275 27.16 16.32 -12.23
C LYS A 275 26.98 15.11 -11.31
N LEU A 276 26.31 15.30 -10.17
CA LEU A 276 26.11 14.22 -9.20
C LEU A 276 25.27 13.08 -9.79
N SER A 277 24.30 13.43 -10.66
CA SER A 277 23.48 12.44 -11.35
C SER A 277 24.31 11.50 -12.23
N TYR A 278 25.28 12.02 -12.99
CA TYR A 278 26.22 11.19 -13.74
C TYR A 278 27.13 10.37 -12.83
N GLU A 279 27.70 10.98 -11.79
CA GLU A 279 28.62 10.29 -10.87
C GLU A 279 27.96 9.08 -10.20
N ILE A 280 26.71 9.22 -9.76
CA ILE A 280 25.93 8.12 -9.19
C ILE A 280 25.63 7.05 -10.24
N ALA A 281 25.15 7.44 -11.42
CA ALA A 281 24.83 6.52 -12.51
C ALA A 281 26.04 5.66 -12.92
N GLU A 282 27.20 6.31 -13.11
CA GLU A 282 28.46 5.65 -13.42
C GLU A 282 28.94 4.76 -12.27
N GLY A 283 28.78 5.21 -11.02
CA GLY A 283 29.09 4.44 -9.82
C GLY A 283 28.37 3.09 -9.78
N TYR A 284 27.05 3.10 -9.99
CA TYR A 284 26.23 1.88 -10.05
C TYR A 284 26.68 0.95 -11.17
N ARG A 285 26.86 1.47 -12.40
CA ARG A 285 27.25 0.65 -13.57
C ARG A 285 28.66 0.08 -13.44
N LYS A 286 29.63 0.87 -12.98
CA LYS A 286 31.02 0.42 -12.78
C LYS A 286 31.12 -0.74 -11.78
N ARG A 287 30.22 -0.79 -10.81
CA ARG A 287 30.19 -1.80 -9.74
C ARG A 287 29.27 -2.98 -10.05
N GLY A 288 28.53 -2.90 -11.15
CA GLY A 288 27.50 -3.88 -11.52
C GLY A 288 26.47 -4.05 -10.42
N ILE A 289 26.08 -2.95 -9.75
CA ILE A 289 24.99 -2.94 -8.77
C ILE A 289 23.72 -2.56 -9.54
N PRO A 290 22.68 -3.40 -9.54
CA PRO A 290 21.45 -3.08 -10.26
C PRO A 290 20.76 -1.83 -9.71
N CYS A 291 20.32 -0.93 -10.60
CA CYS A 291 19.55 0.26 -10.25
C CYS A 291 18.83 0.79 -11.49
N ASP A 292 17.54 1.09 -11.32
CA ASP A 292 16.62 1.54 -12.36
C ASP A 292 16.32 3.04 -12.28
N ILE A 293 16.34 3.64 -11.10
CA ILE A 293 15.86 5.01 -10.89
C ILE A 293 16.89 5.88 -10.19
N ILE A 294 17.10 7.08 -10.72
CA ILE A 294 17.80 8.19 -10.05
C ILE A 294 16.77 9.29 -9.80
N TYR A 295 16.47 9.56 -8.53
CA TYR A 295 15.58 10.65 -8.15
C TYR A 295 16.29 12.00 -8.23
N GLN A 296 15.53 13.08 -8.30
CA GLN A 296 15.99 14.44 -8.07
C GLN A 296 15.11 15.07 -6.98
N ASP A 297 15.76 15.55 -5.93
CA ASP A 297 15.07 16.21 -4.82
C ASP A 297 14.65 17.64 -5.18
N ILE A 298 13.82 18.28 -4.36
CA ILE A 298 13.10 19.53 -4.65
C ILE A 298 13.99 20.68 -5.13
N GLY A 299 15.26 20.70 -4.73
CA GLY A 299 16.24 21.66 -5.24
C GLY A 299 16.50 21.60 -6.75
N TRP A 300 15.98 20.59 -7.47
CA TRP A 300 16.08 20.49 -8.93
C TRP A 300 15.34 21.63 -9.66
N THR A 301 14.21 22.08 -9.12
CA THR A 301 13.40 23.16 -9.72
C THR A 301 14.02 24.51 -9.37
N GLN A 302 13.94 25.49 -10.28
CA GLN A 302 14.50 26.83 -10.07
C GLN A 302 13.79 27.53 -8.90
N TYR A 303 12.46 27.47 -8.89
CA TYR A 303 11.60 27.96 -7.82
C TYR A 303 10.46 26.98 -7.55
N LEU A 304 9.96 26.97 -6.32
CA LEU A 304 8.68 26.33 -6.00
C LEU A 304 7.54 27.09 -6.72
N GLN A 305 6.77 26.48 -7.60
CA GLN A 305 6.96 25.18 -8.23
C GLN A 305 6.81 25.37 -9.75
N ASP A 306 7.86 25.91 -10.36
CA ASP A 306 7.84 26.34 -11.77
C ASP A 306 8.22 25.24 -12.77
N PHE A 307 8.74 24.12 -12.26
CA PHE A 307 9.20 22.95 -13.00
C PHE A 307 10.28 23.28 -14.05
N ASN A 308 11.05 24.33 -13.82
CA ASN A 308 12.20 24.66 -14.65
C ASN A 308 13.46 24.13 -13.98
N TRP A 309 14.31 23.43 -14.73
CA TRP A 309 15.63 23.02 -14.23
C TRP A 309 16.42 24.22 -13.71
N ARG A 310 16.90 24.13 -12.46
CA ARG A 310 17.72 25.17 -11.83
C ARG A 310 19.00 25.41 -12.64
N LYS A 311 19.16 26.63 -13.17
CA LYS A 311 20.22 26.96 -14.16
C LYS A 311 21.63 26.77 -13.63
N GLU A 312 21.82 26.97 -12.33
CA GLU A 312 23.12 26.81 -11.68
C GLU A 312 23.52 25.34 -11.57
N ASN A 313 22.55 24.43 -11.54
CA ASN A 313 22.74 23.02 -11.22
C ASN A 313 22.72 22.10 -12.46
N TYR A 314 22.02 22.53 -13.52
CA TYR A 314 21.85 21.76 -14.76
C TYR A 314 22.19 22.63 -15.97
N GLN A 315 23.26 22.27 -16.67
CA GLN A 315 23.72 22.95 -17.88
C GLN A 315 23.02 22.40 -19.13
N ASN A 316 22.78 21.08 -19.17
CA ASN A 316 22.10 20.42 -20.28
C ASN A 316 21.21 19.25 -19.79
N PRO A 317 20.08 19.56 -19.11
CA PRO A 317 19.21 18.54 -18.52
C PRO A 317 18.68 17.53 -19.55
N LYS A 318 18.32 17.97 -20.76
CA LYS A 318 17.88 17.06 -21.85
C LYS A 318 18.95 16.03 -22.21
N LYS A 319 20.22 16.46 -22.32
CA LYS A 319 21.32 15.54 -22.60
C LYS A 319 21.55 14.59 -21.43
N MET A 320 21.55 15.10 -20.20
CA MET A 320 21.64 14.27 -18.99
C MET A 320 20.58 13.17 -18.98
N LEU A 321 19.31 13.53 -19.20
CA LEU A 321 18.21 12.56 -19.23
C LEU A 321 18.39 11.52 -20.35
N ALA A 322 18.80 11.95 -21.54
CA ALA A 322 19.06 11.04 -22.66
C ALA A 322 20.21 10.07 -22.38
N ASP A 323 21.31 10.56 -21.81
CA ASP A 323 22.48 9.75 -21.46
C ASP A 323 22.15 8.75 -20.34
N LEU A 324 21.49 9.21 -19.28
CA LEU A 324 21.03 8.36 -18.18
C LEU A 324 20.07 7.28 -18.68
N LYS A 325 19.15 7.63 -19.58
CA LYS A 325 18.27 6.66 -20.26
C LYS A 325 19.08 5.65 -21.08
N GLY A 326 20.12 6.09 -21.79
CA GLY A 326 21.06 5.21 -22.51
C GLY A 326 21.81 4.23 -21.60
N MET A 327 22.00 4.59 -20.32
CA MET A 327 22.53 3.73 -19.26
C MET A 327 21.45 2.88 -18.57
N GLY A 328 20.17 3.00 -18.96
CA GLY A 328 19.05 2.27 -18.38
C GLY A 328 18.38 2.91 -17.17
N PHE A 329 18.77 4.14 -16.79
CA PHE A 329 18.15 4.87 -15.69
C PHE A 329 16.92 5.65 -16.12
N LYS A 330 15.91 5.69 -15.25
CA LYS A 330 14.78 6.61 -15.32
C LYS A 330 14.99 7.69 -14.28
N VAL A 331 14.60 8.93 -14.59
CA VAL A 331 14.70 10.05 -13.66
C VAL A 331 13.32 10.44 -13.16
N ILE A 332 13.18 10.54 -11.85
CA ILE A 332 11.95 10.97 -11.16
C ILE A 332 12.28 12.26 -10.41
N VAL A 333 11.41 13.27 -10.46
CA VAL A 333 11.69 14.59 -9.86
C VAL A 333 10.65 14.99 -8.83
N SER A 334 11.05 15.76 -7.81
CA SER A 334 10.13 16.24 -6.76
C SER A 334 9.17 17.31 -7.26
N GLN A 335 8.04 17.41 -6.59
CA GLN A 335 7.21 18.61 -6.64
C GLN A 335 6.60 18.87 -5.27
N ASP A 336 6.55 20.14 -4.89
CA ASP A 336 5.80 20.64 -3.72
C ASP A 336 4.49 21.28 -4.19
N PRO A 337 3.45 21.33 -3.35
CA PRO A 337 2.12 21.80 -3.75
C PRO A 337 1.93 23.31 -3.51
N VAL A 338 3.03 24.08 -3.56
CA VAL A 338 3.04 25.51 -3.20
C VAL A 338 3.78 26.35 -4.24
N ILE A 339 3.43 27.62 -4.34
CA ILE A 339 4.16 28.63 -5.13
C ILE A 339 4.82 29.61 -4.18
N SER A 340 6.16 29.64 -4.16
CA SER A 340 6.92 30.60 -3.36
C SER A 340 6.61 32.04 -3.78
N GLN A 341 6.46 32.96 -2.83
CA GLN A 341 6.31 34.39 -3.11
C GLN A 341 7.56 34.99 -3.76
N ALA A 342 8.74 34.40 -3.54
CA ALA A 342 9.97 34.79 -4.24
C ALA A 342 9.94 34.46 -5.74
N ASN A 343 9.05 33.56 -6.17
CA ASN A 343 8.72 33.33 -7.57
C ASN A 343 7.64 34.30 -8.03
N GLU A 344 7.96 35.60 -8.02
CA GLU A 344 7.01 36.70 -8.25
C GLU A 344 6.09 36.44 -9.45
N LYS A 345 6.67 35.97 -10.57
CA LYS A 345 5.92 35.73 -11.81
C LYS A 345 4.82 34.67 -11.65
N GLN A 346 5.14 33.50 -11.10
CA GLN A 346 4.16 32.42 -10.96
C GLN A 346 3.20 32.70 -9.80
N TRP A 347 3.69 33.34 -8.73
CA TRP A 347 2.87 33.71 -7.59
C TRP A 347 1.80 34.74 -8.00
N GLU A 348 2.19 35.82 -8.67
CA GLU A 348 1.25 36.84 -9.17
C GLU A 348 0.26 36.26 -10.19
N GLU A 349 0.68 35.29 -11.00
CA GLU A 349 -0.19 34.58 -11.92
C GLU A 349 -1.25 33.78 -11.16
N ALA A 350 -0.82 32.92 -10.23
CA ALA A 350 -1.72 32.06 -9.46
C ALA A 350 -2.68 32.87 -8.58
N ASP A 351 -2.18 33.93 -7.92
CA ASP A 351 -3.01 34.83 -7.10
C ASP A 351 -4.06 35.56 -7.95
N ARG A 352 -3.66 36.14 -9.09
CA ARG A 352 -4.56 36.84 -10.01
C ARG A 352 -5.64 35.91 -10.59
N LEU A 353 -5.30 34.66 -10.88
CA LEU A 353 -6.24 33.64 -11.35
C LEU A 353 -7.14 33.10 -10.24
N GLY A 354 -6.81 33.38 -8.97
CA GLY A 354 -7.55 32.86 -7.82
C GLY A 354 -7.30 31.38 -7.56
N TYR A 355 -6.13 30.87 -7.95
CA TYR A 355 -5.75 29.45 -7.89
C TYR A 355 -5.05 29.06 -6.57
N LEU A 356 -4.86 30.02 -5.68
CA LEU A 356 -4.31 29.80 -4.35
C LEU A 356 -5.43 29.67 -3.31
N VAL A 357 -5.24 28.77 -2.35
CA VAL A 357 -6.11 28.62 -1.17
C VAL A 357 -6.24 29.97 -0.48
N LYS A 358 -7.47 30.31 -0.07
CA LYS A 358 -7.76 31.62 0.52
C LYS A 358 -7.68 31.59 2.05
N ASP A 359 -7.41 32.73 2.65
CA ASP A 359 -7.65 32.97 4.07
C ASP A 359 -9.11 33.43 4.25
N SER A 360 -9.89 32.67 5.02
CA SER A 360 -11.30 32.97 5.29
C SER A 360 -11.53 34.30 6.02
N THR A 361 -10.53 34.84 6.72
CA THR A 361 -10.61 36.09 7.48
C THR A 361 -10.36 37.33 6.63
N THR A 362 -9.59 37.19 5.54
CA THR A 362 -9.22 38.33 4.67
C THR A 362 -9.78 38.23 3.25
N GLY A 363 -10.16 37.04 2.80
CA GLY A 363 -10.60 36.75 1.43
C GLY A 363 -9.46 36.73 0.38
N LYS A 364 -8.22 36.93 0.81
CA LYS A 364 -7.00 36.89 -0.04
C LYS A 364 -6.37 35.50 -0.02
N SER A 365 -5.35 35.27 -0.83
CA SER A 365 -4.53 34.06 -0.76
C SER A 365 -3.89 33.91 0.62
N TYR A 366 -3.91 32.70 1.17
CA TYR A 366 -3.34 32.40 2.48
C TYR A 366 -1.81 32.50 2.43
N ASP A 367 -1.21 33.16 3.43
CA ASP A 367 0.24 33.39 3.54
C ASP A 367 0.88 32.24 4.34
N MET A 368 1.28 31.18 3.64
CA MET A 368 1.79 29.94 4.25
C MET A 368 3.32 30.01 4.45
N PRO A 369 3.84 29.83 5.67
CA PRO A 369 5.28 29.65 5.88
C PRO A 369 5.75 28.30 5.31
N TRP A 370 6.95 28.25 4.74
CA TRP A 370 7.53 27.04 4.16
C TRP A 370 9.01 26.89 4.56
N PRO A 371 9.53 25.66 4.72
CA PRO A 371 10.92 25.44 5.16
C PRO A 371 11.97 25.94 4.17
N TRP A 372 11.64 26.06 2.88
CA TRP A 372 12.52 26.62 1.85
C TRP A 372 11.75 27.52 0.88
N GLY A 373 12.46 28.45 0.24
CA GLY A 373 11.86 29.40 -0.70
C GLY A 373 11.04 30.52 -0.07
N GLY A 374 10.95 30.60 1.26
CA GLY A 374 10.20 31.63 1.99
C GLY A 374 8.69 31.35 2.03
N ASN A 375 7.90 32.35 2.42
CA ASN A 375 6.45 32.22 2.41
C ASN A 375 5.92 31.91 1.00
N CYS A 376 4.79 31.22 0.94
CA CYS A 376 4.23 30.69 -0.28
C CYS A 376 2.70 30.83 -0.30
N GLY A 377 2.13 30.67 -1.49
CA GLY A 377 0.72 30.38 -1.68
C GLY A 377 0.52 28.87 -1.82
N VAL A 378 -0.40 28.31 -1.05
CA VAL A 378 -0.85 26.91 -1.18
C VAL A 378 -1.73 26.80 -2.43
N VAL A 379 -1.41 25.91 -3.37
CA VAL A 379 -2.20 25.75 -4.60
C VAL A 379 -3.49 25.01 -4.27
N ASP A 380 -4.63 25.52 -4.74
CA ASP A 380 -5.94 24.91 -4.46
C ASP A 380 -6.31 23.89 -5.54
N PHE A 381 -5.88 22.65 -5.35
CA PHE A 381 -6.19 21.52 -6.25
C PHE A 381 -7.66 21.08 -6.21
N THR A 382 -8.49 21.69 -5.36
CA THR A 382 -9.93 21.46 -5.33
C THR A 382 -10.67 22.34 -6.36
N ILE A 383 -9.98 23.32 -6.97
CA ILE A 383 -10.48 24.11 -8.10
C ILE A 383 -10.28 23.33 -9.42
N PRO A 384 -11.33 23.06 -10.20
CA PRO A 384 -11.21 22.31 -11.46
C PRO A 384 -10.22 22.91 -12.47
N GLU A 385 -10.17 24.24 -12.60
CA GLU A 385 -9.30 24.95 -13.54
C GLU A 385 -7.81 24.87 -13.18
N VAL A 386 -7.49 24.65 -11.89
CA VAL A 386 -6.10 24.45 -11.42
C VAL A 386 -5.49 23.20 -12.03
N ALA A 387 -6.30 22.19 -12.36
CA ALA A 387 -5.80 20.95 -12.93
C ALA A 387 -5.05 21.19 -14.25
N ASP A 388 -5.68 21.85 -15.21
CA ASP A 388 -5.04 22.11 -16.52
C ASP A 388 -3.86 23.09 -16.42
N TRP A 389 -3.94 24.04 -15.48
CA TRP A 389 -2.84 24.96 -15.19
C TRP A 389 -1.62 24.24 -14.63
N TRP A 390 -1.77 23.45 -13.57
CA TRP A 390 -0.69 22.64 -13.01
C TRP A 390 -0.15 21.63 -14.02
N GLY A 391 -1.06 20.99 -14.77
CA GLY A 391 -0.72 20.05 -15.83
C GLY A 391 0.20 20.64 -16.89
N ALA A 392 0.01 21.90 -17.26
CA ALA A 392 0.90 22.60 -18.20
C ALA A 392 2.29 22.89 -17.59
N TYR A 393 2.36 23.13 -16.28
CA TYR A 393 3.63 23.32 -15.58
C TYR A 393 4.42 22.02 -15.43
N GLN A 394 3.80 20.97 -14.89
CA GLN A 394 4.48 19.69 -14.65
C GLN A 394 4.91 18.98 -15.94
N GLN A 395 4.30 19.29 -17.09
CA GLN A 395 4.64 18.68 -18.37
C GLN A 395 6.04 19.09 -18.86
N LYS A 396 6.56 20.26 -18.46
CA LYS A 396 7.87 20.77 -18.93
C LYS A 396 9.02 19.76 -18.76
N PRO A 397 9.29 19.20 -17.56
CA PRO A 397 10.34 18.21 -17.40
C PRO A 397 10.00 16.87 -18.06
N ILE A 398 8.71 16.52 -18.21
CA ILE A 398 8.30 15.29 -18.92
C ILE A 398 8.69 15.41 -20.40
N ASP A 399 8.45 16.57 -21.03
CA ASP A 399 8.87 16.86 -22.41
C ASP A 399 10.40 16.79 -22.58
N ASP A 400 11.16 16.99 -21.50
CA ASP A 400 12.61 16.84 -21.47
C ASP A 400 13.07 15.38 -21.29
N GLY A 401 12.20 14.51 -20.77
CA GLY A 401 12.44 13.05 -20.67
C GLY A 401 12.45 12.45 -19.27
N ILE A 402 11.96 13.14 -18.23
CA ILE A 402 11.72 12.48 -16.93
C ILE A 402 10.64 11.40 -17.05
N ALA A 403 10.59 10.47 -16.11
CA ALA A 403 9.67 9.33 -16.12
C ALA A 403 8.48 9.45 -15.14
N GLY A 404 8.43 10.50 -14.33
CA GLY A 404 7.38 10.70 -13.33
C GLY A 404 7.84 11.55 -12.15
N PHE A 405 7.07 11.49 -11.06
CA PHE A 405 7.22 12.37 -9.91
C PHE A 405 7.27 11.62 -8.59
N TRP A 406 7.75 12.32 -7.57
CA TRP A 406 7.30 12.12 -6.21
C TRP A 406 6.66 13.42 -5.71
N THR A 407 5.51 13.29 -5.07
CA THR A 407 4.67 14.38 -4.58
C THR A 407 4.90 14.52 -3.08
N ASP A 408 5.65 15.54 -2.70
CA ASP A 408 6.11 15.73 -1.32
C ASP A 408 5.33 16.84 -0.61
N MET A 409 5.37 16.85 0.72
CA MET A 409 4.80 17.93 1.56
C MET A 409 3.30 18.17 1.40
N GLY A 410 2.56 17.18 0.93
CA GLY A 410 1.13 17.26 0.63
C GLY A 410 0.20 17.12 1.83
N GLU A 411 0.70 17.18 3.06
CA GLU A 411 -0.14 17.02 4.25
C GLU A 411 -1.23 18.11 4.39
N PRO A 412 -1.01 19.42 4.11
CA PRO A 412 0.24 20.11 3.75
C PRO A 412 1.29 20.15 4.87
N ALA A 413 2.57 20.13 4.55
CA ALA A 413 3.64 20.22 5.55
C ALA A 413 3.52 21.46 6.46
N TRP A 414 4.17 21.42 7.63
CA TRP A 414 4.08 22.50 8.64
C TRP A 414 2.63 22.87 9.03
N SER A 415 1.74 21.87 9.04
CA SER A 415 0.30 22.03 9.35
C SER A 415 -0.22 20.92 10.27
N ASN A 416 0.59 20.49 11.24
CA ASN A 416 0.17 19.50 12.25
C ASN A 416 -0.96 20.08 13.14
N GLU A 417 -1.49 19.23 14.03
CA GLU A 417 -2.61 19.60 14.90
C GLU A 417 -2.36 20.87 15.73
N GLU A 418 -1.11 21.12 16.12
CA GLU A 418 -0.72 22.29 16.92
C GLU A 418 -0.73 23.63 16.15
N GLN A 419 -0.62 23.62 14.81
CA GLN A 419 -0.65 24.81 13.95
C GLN A 419 -2.09 25.22 13.61
N THR A 420 -2.85 25.62 14.63
CA THR A 420 -4.27 25.98 14.50
C THR A 420 -4.54 27.16 13.56
N GLU A 421 -3.54 27.99 13.25
CA GLU A 421 -3.64 29.08 12.28
C GLU A 421 -3.85 28.59 10.84
N ARG A 422 -3.70 27.29 10.57
CA ARG A 422 -4.02 26.66 9.27
C ARG A 422 -5.52 26.48 9.08
N LEU A 423 -6.31 26.43 10.16
CA LEU A 423 -7.75 26.17 10.10
C LEU A 423 -8.54 27.29 9.40
N VAL A 424 -7.96 28.49 9.25
CA VAL A 424 -8.58 29.59 8.50
C VAL A 424 -8.44 29.43 6.99
N MET A 425 -7.62 28.48 6.51
CA MET A 425 -7.53 28.17 5.08
C MET A 425 -8.91 27.72 4.55
N LYS A 426 -9.31 28.34 3.45
CA LYS A 426 -10.55 28.11 2.74
C LYS A 426 -10.23 27.70 1.32
N HIS A 427 -10.44 26.42 1.06
CA HIS A 427 -10.34 25.79 -0.25
C HIS A 427 -11.66 25.99 -1.01
N HIS A 428 -11.65 25.75 -2.32
CA HIS A 428 -12.84 25.84 -3.15
C HIS A 428 -13.95 24.90 -2.68
N LEU A 429 -13.59 23.68 -2.27
CA LEU A 429 -14.54 22.67 -1.78
C LEU A 429 -14.86 22.75 -0.29
N GLY A 430 -14.13 23.51 0.53
CA GLY A 430 -14.40 23.54 1.98
C GLY A 430 -13.37 24.26 2.83
N MET A 431 -13.62 24.28 4.14
CA MET A 431 -12.65 24.76 5.14
C MET A 431 -11.57 23.71 5.38
N HIS A 432 -10.43 24.14 5.92
CA HIS A 432 -9.26 23.26 6.05
C HIS A 432 -9.49 22.07 6.98
N ASP A 433 -10.32 22.18 8.01
CA ASP A 433 -10.68 21.05 8.87
C ASP A 433 -11.36 19.90 8.12
N GLU A 434 -12.12 20.18 7.07
CA GLU A 434 -12.71 19.18 6.16
C GLU A 434 -11.71 18.71 5.10
N ILE A 435 -10.94 19.64 4.51
CA ILE A 435 -10.15 19.40 3.30
C ILE A 435 -8.72 18.92 3.59
N HIS A 436 -8.17 19.16 4.79
CA HIS A 436 -6.78 18.88 5.15
C HIS A 436 -6.36 17.44 4.77
N ASN A 437 -7.08 16.42 5.25
CA ASN A 437 -6.71 15.03 4.98
C ASN A 437 -6.84 14.61 3.50
N VAL A 438 -7.59 15.36 2.68
CA VAL A 438 -7.75 15.11 1.24
C VAL A 438 -6.97 16.10 0.37
N TYR A 439 -6.25 17.06 0.96
CA TYR A 439 -5.46 18.04 0.20
C TYR A 439 -4.46 17.33 -0.72
N GLY A 440 -3.57 16.51 -0.15
CA GLY A 440 -2.64 15.67 -0.90
C GLY A 440 -3.33 14.72 -1.89
N LEU A 441 -4.48 14.12 -1.53
CA LEU A 441 -5.24 13.25 -2.44
C LEU A 441 -5.72 13.99 -3.69
N THR A 442 -6.30 15.19 -3.52
CA THR A 442 -6.82 15.99 -4.64
C THR A 442 -5.71 16.49 -5.55
N TRP A 443 -4.57 16.86 -4.97
CA TRP A 443 -3.35 17.16 -5.72
C TRP A 443 -2.84 15.95 -6.50
N ASP A 444 -2.69 14.81 -5.83
CA ASP A 444 -2.21 13.57 -6.43
C ASP A 444 -3.09 13.10 -7.59
N LYS A 445 -4.41 13.28 -7.45
CA LYS A 445 -5.39 13.05 -8.53
C LYS A 445 -5.12 13.96 -9.72
N VAL A 446 -4.92 15.27 -9.48
CA VAL A 446 -4.60 16.24 -10.55
C VAL A 446 -3.30 15.86 -11.27
N VAL A 447 -2.24 15.51 -10.54
CA VAL A 447 -0.94 15.15 -11.12
C VAL A 447 -1.10 13.97 -12.08
N LYS A 448 -1.75 12.88 -11.66
CA LYS A 448 -2.00 11.72 -12.54
C LYS A 448 -2.92 12.06 -13.71
N GLU A 449 -4.06 12.69 -13.48
CA GLU A 449 -5.03 12.96 -14.54
C GLU A 449 -4.41 13.83 -15.65
N GLN A 450 -3.59 14.81 -15.26
CA GLN A 450 -2.85 15.62 -16.22
C GLN A 450 -1.71 14.86 -16.89
N PHE A 451 -1.04 13.96 -16.18
CA PHE A 451 -0.05 13.06 -16.78
C PHE A 451 -0.72 12.23 -17.88
N GLU A 452 -1.82 11.52 -17.60
CA GLU A 452 -2.49 10.65 -18.58
C GLU A 452 -3.12 11.45 -19.73
N LYS A 453 -3.66 12.65 -19.46
CA LYS A 453 -4.20 13.54 -20.50
C LYS A 453 -3.14 13.95 -21.53
N ARG A 454 -1.89 14.14 -21.09
CA ARG A 454 -0.79 14.70 -21.91
C ARG A 454 0.19 13.65 -22.40
N ASN A 455 0.18 12.47 -21.79
CA ASN A 455 1.08 11.35 -22.06
C ASN A 455 0.24 10.08 -22.25
N PRO A 456 -0.56 10.02 -23.33
CA PRO A 456 -1.55 8.96 -23.51
C PRO A 456 -0.89 7.59 -23.58
N ASP A 457 -1.57 6.61 -23.00
CA ASP A 457 -1.16 5.20 -22.95
C ASP A 457 0.16 4.93 -22.21
N LEU A 458 0.60 5.83 -21.33
CA LEU A 458 1.74 5.60 -20.43
C LEU A 458 1.27 5.43 -18.98
N ARG A 459 1.89 4.50 -18.26
CA ARG A 459 1.74 4.40 -16.79
C ARG A 459 2.47 5.56 -16.14
N VAL A 460 1.77 6.29 -15.27
CA VAL A 460 2.40 7.28 -14.40
C VAL A 460 3.31 6.59 -13.38
N PHE A 461 4.46 7.19 -13.09
CA PHE A 461 5.14 6.97 -11.82
C PHE A 461 4.87 8.18 -10.92
N GLN A 462 4.17 7.98 -9.83
CA GLN A 462 3.92 8.98 -8.79
C GLN A 462 4.04 8.29 -7.44
N MET A 463 4.87 8.80 -6.55
CA MET A 463 5.03 8.30 -5.19
C MET A 463 4.77 9.45 -4.23
N THR A 464 3.83 9.32 -3.30
CA THR A 464 3.34 10.43 -2.46
C THR A 464 3.68 10.28 -0.98
N ARG A 465 3.86 11.42 -0.30
CA ARG A 465 4.01 11.48 1.16
C ARG A 465 2.65 11.51 1.84
N ALA A 466 1.73 12.31 1.33
CA ALA A 466 0.44 12.57 1.96
C ALA A 466 -0.72 12.08 1.12
N ALA A 467 -1.71 11.47 1.76
CA ALA A 467 -2.81 10.86 1.05
C ALA A 467 -4.05 10.66 1.93
N TYR A 468 -5.14 10.29 1.27
CA TYR A 468 -6.37 9.79 1.87
C TYR A 468 -6.72 8.41 1.31
N ALA A 469 -7.74 7.76 1.86
CA ALA A 469 -8.37 6.58 1.24
C ALA A 469 -8.71 6.81 -0.24
N GLY A 470 -8.42 5.83 -1.10
CA GLY A 470 -8.62 5.92 -2.55
C GLY A 470 -7.38 6.35 -3.35
N LEU A 471 -6.26 6.67 -2.68
CA LEU A 471 -5.01 7.07 -3.32
C LEU A 471 -4.49 6.08 -4.38
N GLN A 472 -4.80 4.79 -4.24
CA GLN A 472 -4.28 3.73 -5.10
C GLN A 472 -4.66 3.89 -6.57
N ARG A 473 -5.70 4.68 -6.85
CA ARG A 473 -6.12 5.04 -8.21
C ARG A 473 -5.15 6.02 -8.87
N TYR A 474 -4.34 6.71 -8.07
CA TYR A 474 -3.58 7.88 -8.47
C TYR A 474 -2.07 7.73 -8.28
N THR A 475 -1.65 7.10 -7.18
CA THR A 475 -0.27 7.20 -6.71
C THR A 475 0.16 5.99 -5.89
N PHE A 476 1.47 5.88 -5.71
CA PHE A 476 2.16 4.97 -4.80
C PHE A 476 2.54 5.71 -3.52
N GLY A 477 3.11 5.04 -2.51
CA GLY A 477 3.45 5.69 -1.24
C GLY A 477 4.89 5.47 -0.80
N TRP A 478 5.44 6.43 -0.03
CA TRP A 478 6.55 6.14 0.87
C TRP A 478 6.27 6.65 2.28
N THR A 479 6.92 6.05 3.28
CA THR A 479 6.63 6.26 4.71
C THR A 479 7.20 7.55 5.31
N GLY A 480 7.54 8.54 4.49
CA GLY A 480 8.14 9.81 4.92
C GLY A 480 9.47 9.66 5.67
N ASP A 481 9.76 10.69 6.44
CA ASP A 481 11.08 10.98 7.00
C ASP A 481 11.35 10.12 8.25
N CYS A 482 11.72 8.85 8.04
CA CYS A 482 11.99 7.91 9.12
C CYS A 482 13.46 7.94 9.58
N GLY A 483 13.78 7.23 10.66
CA GLY A 483 15.15 7.17 11.20
C GLY A 483 15.37 8.15 12.36
N ASN A 484 16.59 8.16 12.89
CA ASN A 484 16.89 8.87 14.14
C ASN A 484 17.72 10.14 13.85
N GLY A 485 17.13 11.31 14.07
CA GLY A 485 17.80 12.59 13.82
C GLY A 485 18.88 12.96 14.83
N ASP A 486 18.81 12.43 16.06
CA ASP A 486 19.79 12.74 17.10
C ASP A 486 21.09 11.93 16.94
N ASP A 487 20.95 10.63 16.60
CA ASP A 487 22.06 9.72 16.30
C ASP A 487 21.55 8.60 15.38
N VAL A 488 21.98 8.64 14.11
CA VAL A 488 21.60 7.67 13.08
C VAL A 488 21.83 6.21 13.51
N LEU A 489 22.84 5.96 14.35
CA LEU A 489 23.18 4.61 14.84
C LEU A 489 22.16 4.04 15.83
N GLN A 490 21.24 4.86 16.35
CA GLN A 490 20.12 4.45 17.19
C GLN A 490 18.86 4.08 16.38
N GLY A 491 18.89 4.20 15.05
CA GLY A 491 17.74 3.99 14.16
C GLY A 491 17.19 2.55 14.09
N TRP A 492 17.76 1.58 14.81
CA TRP A 492 17.34 0.17 14.76
C TRP A 492 15.87 -0.05 15.12
N GLY A 493 15.37 0.64 16.15
CA GLY A 493 13.96 0.53 16.56
C GLY A 493 13.01 1.08 15.50
N GLN A 494 13.38 2.21 14.89
CA GLN A 494 12.59 2.85 13.83
C GLN A 494 12.62 2.04 12.54
N MET A 495 13.77 1.47 12.16
CA MET A 495 13.88 0.50 11.06
C MET A 495 13.01 -0.74 11.33
N ALA A 496 13.05 -1.30 12.55
CA ALA A 496 12.22 -2.46 12.90
C ALA A 496 10.73 -2.15 12.75
N ASN A 497 10.29 -0.96 13.17
CA ASN A 497 8.91 -0.51 13.06
C ASN A 497 8.47 -0.22 11.62
N GLN A 498 9.39 -0.09 10.66
CA GLN A 498 9.01 0.00 9.25
C GLN A 498 8.28 -1.28 8.78
N ILE A 499 8.55 -2.45 9.36
CA ILE A 499 7.84 -3.68 8.97
C ILE A 499 6.32 -3.53 9.20
N PRO A 500 5.81 -3.30 10.42
CA PRO A 500 4.36 -3.10 10.62
C PRO A 500 3.79 -1.88 9.89
N VAL A 501 4.58 -0.80 9.70
CA VAL A 501 4.13 0.37 8.92
C VAL A 501 3.89 0.00 7.45
N LEU A 502 4.85 -0.65 6.78
CA LEU A 502 4.74 -1.08 5.38
C LEU A 502 3.60 -2.10 5.20
N LEU A 503 3.44 -3.03 6.14
CA LEU A 503 2.34 -3.99 6.13
C LEU A 503 0.98 -3.30 6.29
N SER A 504 0.86 -2.33 7.19
CA SER A 504 -0.38 -1.59 7.43
C SER A 504 -0.73 -0.65 6.27
N ALA A 505 0.29 -0.04 5.64
CA ALA A 505 0.14 0.68 4.38
C ALA A 505 -0.43 -0.25 3.29
N GLY A 506 0.08 -1.48 3.18
CA GLY A 506 -0.48 -2.52 2.33
C GLY A 506 -1.95 -2.83 2.60
N LEU A 507 -2.35 -2.95 3.87
CA LEU A 507 -3.76 -3.12 4.28
C LEU A 507 -4.62 -1.88 3.93
N GLY A 508 -4.02 -0.69 3.93
CA GLY A 508 -4.62 0.56 3.45
C GLY A 508 -4.68 0.68 1.93
N VAL A 509 -4.36 -0.39 1.18
CA VAL A 509 -4.30 -0.42 -0.28
C VAL A 509 -3.17 0.45 -0.85
N ILE A 510 -2.01 0.42 -0.20
CA ILE A 510 -0.75 0.92 -0.77
C ILE A 510 0.14 -0.29 -1.14
N PRO A 511 -0.21 -1.07 -2.18
CA PRO A 511 0.55 -2.27 -2.54
C PRO A 511 1.95 -1.95 -3.09
N PHE A 512 2.16 -0.71 -3.53
CA PHE A 512 3.43 -0.18 -4.01
C PHE A 512 3.94 0.84 -3.01
N VAL A 513 4.68 0.38 -2.01
CA VAL A 513 5.18 1.20 -0.90
C VAL A 513 6.70 1.10 -0.76
N ALA A 514 7.32 2.17 -0.26
CA ALA A 514 8.71 2.20 0.17
C ALA A 514 8.85 2.85 1.55
N CYS A 515 9.93 2.52 2.25
CA CYS A 515 10.52 3.38 3.26
C CYS A 515 11.86 3.90 2.74
N ASP A 516 12.39 4.97 3.34
CA ASP A 516 13.75 5.39 3.05
C ASP A 516 14.75 4.40 3.62
N ILE A 517 15.44 3.68 2.72
CA ILE A 517 16.47 2.73 3.10
C ILE A 517 17.68 3.52 3.58
N SER A 518 18.14 3.22 4.79
CA SER A 518 19.06 3.98 5.66
C SER A 518 18.37 4.93 6.66
N GLY A 519 17.08 5.22 6.48
CA GLY A 519 16.39 6.31 7.16
C GLY A 519 16.63 7.63 6.44
N TYR A 520 15.69 8.56 6.56
CA TYR A 520 15.90 9.95 6.15
C TYR A 520 16.84 10.67 7.12
N CYS A 521 16.64 10.48 8.43
CA CYS A 521 17.26 11.31 9.45
C CYS A 521 18.61 10.80 9.99
N GLY A 522 19.46 11.78 10.34
CA GLY A 522 20.62 11.63 11.22
C GLY A 522 21.95 11.67 10.45
N ASP A 523 22.83 12.61 10.79
CA ASP A 523 24.14 12.73 10.13
C ASP A 523 24.95 11.42 10.22
N ILE A 524 25.51 10.99 9.09
CA ILE A 524 26.44 9.84 9.05
C ILE A 524 27.88 10.36 9.17
N GLU A 525 28.33 10.50 10.42
CA GLU A 525 29.70 10.92 10.74
C GLU A 525 30.72 9.76 10.58
N ASP A 526 30.28 8.51 10.77
CA ASP A 526 31.10 7.29 10.72
C ASP A 526 30.41 6.19 9.89
N TYR A 527 30.79 6.10 8.62
CA TYR A 527 30.27 5.09 7.68
C TYR A 527 30.54 3.65 8.11
N PRO A 528 31.77 3.27 8.55
CA PRO A 528 32.01 1.97 9.16
C PRO A 528 31.05 1.64 10.31
N ALA A 529 30.75 2.59 11.20
CA ALA A 529 29.82 2.36 12.30
C ALA A 529 28.37 2.16 11.82
N MET A 530 27.96 2.85 10.75
CA MET A 530 26.63 2.74 10.14
C MET A 530 26.45 1.49 9.27
N ALA A 531 27.55 0.86 8.82
CA ALA A 531 27.53 -0.21 7.82
C ALA A 531 26.62 -1.41 8.17
N GLU A 532 26.55 -1.80 9.45
CA GLU A 532 25.67 -2.89 9.88
C GLU A 532 24.18 -2.52 9.73
N LEU A 533 23.78 -1.36 10.26
CA LEU A 533 22.42 -0.86 10.18
C LEU A 533 22.01 -0.65 8.72
N TYR A 534 22.87 -0.01 7.92
CA TYR A 534 22.66 0.18 6.49
C TYR A 534 22.45 -1.14 5.76
N THR A 535 23.32 -2.14 5.99
CA THR A 535 23.20 -3.46 5.34
C THR A 535 21.87 -4.13 5.70
N ARG A 536 21.46 -4.11 6.97
CA ARG A 536 20.18 -4.68 7.40
C ARG A 536 18.98 -3.92 6.84
N TRP A 537 19.09 -2.61 6.70
CA TRP A 537 18.03 -1.79 6.10
C TRP A 537 17.86 -2.08 4.62
N VAL A 538 18.95 -2.25 3.86
CA VAL A 538 18.86 -2.66 2.45
C VAL A 538 18.30 -4.08 2.32
N GLN A 539 18.66 -4.99 3.22
CA GLN A 539 18.09 -6.35 3.23
C GLN A 539 16.58 -6.37 3.45
N LEU A 540 16.07 -5.56 4.38
CA LEU A 540 14.62 -5.32 4.51
C LEU A 540 14.06 -4.66 3.25
N GLY A 541 14.71 -3.58 2.83
CA GLY A 541 14.30 -2.73 1.73
C GLY A 541 14.24 -3.44 0.38
N ALA A 542 14.99 -4.53 0.16
CA ALA A 542 14.92 -5.35 -1.04
C ALA A 542 13.54 -6.00 -1.27
N PHE A 543 12.72 -6.10 -0.22
CA PHE A 543 11.35 -6.60 -0.29
C PHE A 543 10.29 -5.49 -0.28
N ASN A 544 10.70 -4.21 -0.19
CA ASN A 544 9.81 -3.10 -0.45
C ASN A 544 9.50 -3.07 -1.97
N PRO A 545 8.23 -3.02 -2.39
CA PRO A 545 7.87 -2.92 -3.80
C PRO A 545 8.64 -1.83 -4.54
N LEU A 546 8.77 -0.63 -3.94
CA LEU A 546 9.43 0.53 -4.54
C LEU A 546 10.79 0.88 -3.88
N SER A 547 11.59 -0.13 -3.50
CA SER A 547 12.91 0.03 -2.83
C SER A 547 13.70 1.29 -3.24
N ARG A 548 13.83 2.23 -2.31
CA ARG A 548 14.56 3.49 -2.51
C ARG A 548 15.56 3.72 -1.38
N ILE A 549 16.81 3.92 -1.75
CA ILE A 549 17.86 4.42 -0.85
C ILE A 549 17.79 5.95 -0.85
N HIS A 550 17.64 6.56 0.31
CA HIS A 550 17.52 8.00 0.49
C HIS A 550 17.99 8.39 1.90
N HIS A 551 18.39 9.65 2.05
CA HIS A 551 18.84 10.28 3.28
C HIS A 551 18.73 11.81 3.15
N GLU A 552 18.67 12.51 4.28
CA GLU A 552 18.64 13.98 4.37
C GLU A 552 19.90 14.63 3.78
N GLY A 553 19.73 15.84 3.24
CA GLY A 553 20.86 16.68 2.84
C GLY A 553 21.80 16.06 1.81
N ASP A 554 23.10 16.35 1.96
CA ASP A 554 24.18 15.78 1.13
C ASP A 554 24.76 14.49 1.73
N VAL A 555 24.10 13.91 2.74
CA VAL A 555 24.58 12.67 3.37
C VAL A 555 24.51 11.54 2.35
N ALA A 556 25.68 11.04 1.99
CA ALA A 556 25.83 10.06 0.94
C ALA A 556 25.45 8.66 1.43
N VAL A 557 24.62 7.94 0.69
CA VAL A 557 24.12 6.62 1.12
C VAL A 557 24.15 5.59 0.00
N GLU A 558 24.94 5.82 -1.05
CA GLU A 558 25.16 4.82 -2.09
C GLU A 558 25.84 3.56 -1.52
N PRO A 559 25.51 2.36 -2.02
CA PRO A 559 25.95 1.09 -1.45
C PRO A 559 27.45 0.90 -1.22
N TRP A 560 28.30 1.61 -1.97
CA TRP A 560 29.75 1.45 -1.95
C TRP A 560 30.48 2.32 -0.92
N LEU A 561 29.76 3.07 -0.09
CA LEU A 561 30.35 3.96 0.90
C LEU A 561 30.59 3.30 2.26
N PHE A 562 29.96 2.15 2.50
CA PHE A 562 29.94 1.47 3.80
C PHE A 562 30.98 0.34 3.93
N GLY A 563 32.00 0.34 3.05
CA GLY A 563 33.05 -0.68 2.99
C GLY A 563 32.69 -1.90 2.14
N GLU A 564 33.72 -2.70 1.80
CA GLU A 564 33.60 -3.81 0.83
C GLU A 564 32.63 -4.92 1.26
N GLU A 565 32.56 -5.21 2.57
CA GLU A 565 31.64 -6.22 3.09
C GLU A 565 30.18 -5.78 2.95
N ALA A 566 29.88 -4.53 3.30
CA ALA A 566 28.55 -3.97 3.13
C ALA A 566 28.18 -3.88 1.63
N GLU A 567 29.06 -3.37 0.77
CA GLU A 567 28.83 -3.30 -0.68
C GLU A 567 28.48 -4.67 -1.26
N LYS A 568 29.22 -5.71 -0.88
CA LYS A 568 28.96 -7.10 -1.30
C LYS A 568 27.60 -7.60 -0.83
N ASN A 569 27.27 -7.42 0.46
CA ASN A 569 26.03 -7.93 1.05
C ASN A 569 24.80 -7.19 0.51
N VAL A 570 24.91 -5.87 0.36
CA VAL A 570 23.89 -4.99 -0.22
C VAL A 570 23.65 -5.34 -1.68
N LYS A 571 24.72 -5.51 -2.47
CA LYS A 571 24.61 -5.97 -3.86
C LYS A 571 23.86 -7.29 -3.95
N ALA A 572 24.17 -8.27 -3.10
CA ALA A 572 23.48 -9.56 -3.09
C ALA A 572 21.97 -9.43 -2.78
N ALA A 573 21.59 -8.54 -1.86
CA ALA A 573 20.18 -8.25 -1.55
C ALA A 573 19.46 -7.58 -2.73
N ILE A 574 20.10 -6.60 -3.38
CA ILE A 574 19.56 -5.94 -4.59
C ILE A 574 19.40 -6.98 -5.71
N GLU A 575 20.41 -7.80 -5.99
CA GLU A 575 20.33 -8.84 -7.01
C GLU A 575 19.23 -9.88 -6.71
N MET A 576 18.96 -10.19 -5.44
CA MET A 576 17.83 -11.06 -5.07
C MET A 576 16.50 -10.46 -5.52
N LYS A 577 16.27 -9.16 -5.29
CA LYS A 577 15.08 -8.47 -5.79
C LYS A 577 14.96 -8.59 -7.31
N TYR A 578 16.05 -8.34 -8.05
CA TYR A 578 16.06 -8.44 -9.51
C TYR A 578 15.79 -9.87 -10.00
N ARG A 579 16.36 -10.89 -9.36
CA ARG A 579 16.04 -12.29 -9.68
C ARG A 579 14.54 -12.55 -9.53
N LEU A 580 13.92 -12.02 -8.47
CA LEU A 580 12.49 -12.20 -8.18
C LEU A 580 11.56 -11.28 -8.98
N LEU A 581 12.04 -10.41 -9.88
CA LEU A 581 11.17 -9.48 -10.61
C LEU A 581 9.97 -10.14 -11.31
N PRO A 582 10.06 -11.31 -11.98
CA PRO A 582 8.88 -11.98 -12.54
C PRO A 582 7.84 -12.40 -11.48
N TYR A 583 8.30 -12.84 -10.31
CA TYR A 583 7.45 -13.16 -9.16
C TYR A 583 6.76 -11.91 -8.61
N ILE A 584 7.55 -10.86 -8.34
CA ILE A 584 7.06 -9.57 -7.82
C ILE A 584 6.06 -8.94 -8.80
N TYR A 585 6.34 -9.01 -10.11
CA TYR A 585 5.48 -8.43 -11.14
C TYR A 585 4.15 -9.17 -11.29
N THR A 586 4.14 -10.49 -11.06
CA THR A 586 2.90 -11.27 -10.98
C THR A 586 2.05 -10.84 -9.78
N TYR A 587 2.67 -10.59 -8.63
CA TYR A 587 1.99 -10.05 -7.44
C TYR A 587 1.58 -8.58 -7.59
N ALA A 588 2.31 -7.78 -8.37
CA ALA A 588 1.91 -6.42 -8.75
C ALA A 588 0.60 -6.45 -9.58
N ARG A 589 0.44 -7.44 -10.46
CA ARG A 589 -0.82 -7.67 -11.16
C ARG A 589 -1.94 -8.12 -10.22
N GLU A 590 -1.66 -9.03 -9.30
CA GLU A 590 -2.66 -9.46 -8.31
C GLU A 590 -3.13 -8.28 -7.45
N ALA A 591 -2.23 -7.35 -7.09
CA ALA A 591 -2.58 -6.13 -6.40
C ALA A 591 -3.59 -5.27 -7.19
N TYR A 592 -3.38 -5.08 -8.50
CA TYR A 592 -4.35 -4.40 -9.37
C TYR A 592 -5.71 -5.12 -9.40
N GLU A 593 -5.72 -6.45 -9.51
CA GLU A 593 -6.94 -7.25 -9.66
C GLU A 593 -7.75 -7.40 -8.35
N THR A 594 -7.08 -7.38 -7.20
CA THR A 594 -7.67 -7.79 -5.92
C THR A 594 -7.51 -6.80 -4.78
N GLY A 595 -6.59 -5.84 -4.92
CA GLY A 595 -6.19 -4.94 -3.84
C GLY A 595 -5.16 -5.50 -2.88
N LEU A 596 -4.80 -6.79 -2.98
CA LEU A 596 -3.89 -7.43 -2.03
C LEU A 596 -2.47 -6.87 -2.16
N PRO A 597 -1.80 -6.53 -1.05
CA PRO A 597 -0.42 -6.06 -1.09
C PRO A 597 0.54 -7.20 -1.43
N ILE A 598 1.72 -6.84 -1.91
CA ILE A 598 2.82 -7.78 -2.16
C ILE A 598 3.43 -8.24 -0.83
N MET A 599 3.67 -7.29 0.09
CA MET A 599 4.03 -7.59 1.49
C MET A 599 2.76 -7.79 2.31
N ARG A 600 2.57 -8.98 2.87
CA ARG A 600 1.32 -9.39 3.53
C ARG A 600 1.58 -9.74 5.00
N PRO A 601 0.78 -9.18 5.93
CA PRO A 601 0.66 -9.74 7.27
C PRO A 601 0.42 -11.24 7.24
N MET A 602 1.09 -11.96 8.13
CA MET A 602 0.96 -13.43 8.23
C MET A 602 -0.51 -13.87 8.42
N PHE A 603 -1.29 -13.11 9.20
CA PHE A 603 -2.70 -13.42 9.47
C PHE A 603 -3.61 -13.39 8.23
N MET A 604 -3.20 -12.70 7.15
CA MET A 604 -3.99 -12.66 5.91
C MET A 604 -3.99 -14.01 5.19
N GLU A 605 -2.87 -14.73 5.25
CA GLU A 605 -2.73 -16.06 4.68
C GLU A 605 -3.18 -17.14 5.67
N TYR A 606 -3.03 -16.89 6.98
CA TYR A 606 -3.32 -17.85 8.05
C TYR A 606 -4.30 -17.27 9.09
N PRO A 607 -5.55 -16.93 8.71
CA PRO A 607 -6.49 -16.17 9.57
C PRO A 607 -7.03 -16.95 10.77
N ALA A 608 -6.78 -18.26 10.85
CA ALA A 608 -7.16 -19.09 11.99
C ALA A 608 -6.04 -19.23 13.04
N ASP A 609 -4.82 -18.82 12.68
CA ASP A 609 -3.64 -18.93 13.54
C ASP A 609 -3.43 -17.62 14.31
N LEU A 610 -3.76 -17.65 15.61
CA LEU A 610 -3.69 -16.45 16.46
C LEU A 610 -2.26 -15.96 16.71
N GLU A 611 -1.24 -16.81 16.54
CA GLU A 611 0.16 -16.38 16.70
C GLU A 611 0.55 -15.35 15.63
N THR A 612 -0.08 -15.44 14.45
CA THR A 612 0.16 -14.54 13.32
C THR A 612 -0.37 -13.12 13.53
N VAL A 613 -1.26 -12.92 14.50
CA VAL A 613 -1.80 -11.60 14.89
C VAL A 613 -0.71 -10.74 15.54
N SER A 614 0.14 -11.35 16.38
CA SER A 614 1.23 -10.68 17.10
C SER A 614 2.58 -10.74 16.39
N THR A 615 2.65 -11.37 15.22
CA THR A 615 3.89 -11.57 14.47
C THR A 615 4.09 -10.45 13.45
N ASP A 616 4.68 -9.33 13.89
CA ASP A 616 4.86 -8.12 13.07
C ASP A 616 6.33 -7.82 12.68
N ALA A 617 7.27 -8.71 13.03
CA ALA A 617 8.70 -8.60 12.68
C ALA A 617 9.15 -9.57 11.55
N GLN A 618 8.18 -10.06 10.77
CA GLN A 618 8.31 -10.92 9.58
C GLN A 618 7.01 -10.83 8.78
N PHE A 619 7.02 -11.27 7.52
CA PHE A 619 5.87 -11.16 6.64
C PHE A 619 5.86 -12.23 5.55
N MET A 620 4.68 -12.45 4.98
CA MET A 620 4.53 -13.14 3.71
C MET A 620 4.87 -12.17 2.57
N PHE A 621 5.66 -12.60 1.61
CA PHE A 621 5.98 -11.85 0.40
C PHE A 621 5.37 -12.58 -0.79
N GLY A 622 4.21 -12.13 -1.26
CA GLY A 622 3.28 -12.98 -2.00
C GLY A 622 2.71 -14.09 -1.12
N SER A 623 2.44 -15.26 -1.69
CA SER A 623 1.83 -16.40 -0.98
C SER A 623 2.84 -17.52 -0.69
N GLU A 624 3.93 -17.58 -1.44
CA GLU A 624 4.91 -18.68 -1.39
C GLU A 624 6.08 -18.41 -0.45
N LEU A 625 6.49 -17.15 -0.30
CA LEU A 625 7.69 -16.75 0.44
C LEU A 625 7.36 -16.12 1.79
N LEU A 626 8.09 -16.49 2.83
CA LEU A 626 8.13 -15.84 4.13
C LEU A 626 9.49 -15.18 4.30
N VAL A 627 9.51 -13.90 4.66
CA VAL A 627 10.74 -13.13 4.87
C VAL A 627 10.79 -12.63 6.31
N ALA A 628 11.92 -12.85 6.99
CA ALA A 628 12.11 -12.48 8.39
C ALA A 628 13.41 -11.66 8.58
N PRO A 629 13.43 -10.37 8.22
CA PRO A 629 14.63 -9.55 8.28
C PRO A 629 15.20 -9.42 9.71
N VAL A 630 16.52 -9.33 9.81
CA VAL A 630 17.20 -9.06 11.09
C VAL A 630 17.20 -7.57 11.35
N VAL A 631 16.53 -7.16 12.42
CA VAL A 631 16.32 -5.74 12.78
C VAL A 631 16.85 -5.40 14.18
N LYS A 632 17.82 -6.18 14.67
CA LYS A 632 18.49 -5.96 15.96
C LYS A 632 19.99 -5.89 15.75
N LYS A 633 20.63 -4.88 16.36
CA LYS A 633 22.09 -4.67 16.31
C LYS A 633 22.85 -5.88 16.83
N GLY A 634 23.89 -6.28 16.10
CA GLY A 634 24.77 -7.41 16.41
C GLY A 634 24.14 -8.79 16.26
N ALA A 635 22.87 -8.89 15.87
CA ALA A 635 22.19 -10.18 15.79
C ALA A 635 22.65 -10.97 14.56
N THR A 636 23.06 -12.21 14.82
CA THR A 636 23.45 -13.20 13.80
C THR A 636 22.49 -14.37 13.71
N ASN A 637 21.37 -14.32 14.44
CA ASN A 637 20.28 -15.28 14.40
C ASN A 637 18.94 -14.53 14.45
N LYS A 638 17.87 -15.16 13.95
CA LYS A 638 16.51 -14.62 13.97
C LYS A 638 15.53 -15.68 14.47
N ASN A 639 14.69 -15.31 15.44
CA ASN A 639 13.53 -16.11 15.79
C ASN A 639 12.43 -15.86 14.74
N VAL A 640 11.90 -16.94 14.19
CA VAL A 640 10.93 -16.93 13.09
C VAL A 640 9.77 -17.84 13.47
N TYR A 641 8.54 -17.35 13.33
CA TYR A 641 7.35 -18.17 13.40
C TYR A 641 7.03 -18.73 12.02
N LEU A 642 6.90 -20.05 11.91
CA LEU A 642 6.49 -20.71 10.67
C LEU A 642 5.03 -21.14 10.84
N PRO A 643 4.08 -20.66 10.03
CA PRO A 643 2.66 -21.03 10.15
C PRO A 643 2.40 -22.41 9.50
N GLU A 644 1.14 -22.82 9.41
CA GLU A 644 0.69 -24.09 8.80
C GLU A 644 1.44 -24.47 7.51
N GLY A 645 1.88 -25.73 7.44
CA GLY A 645 2.55 -26.31 6.28
C GLY A 645 3.96 -26.84 6.59
N THR A 646 4.77 -26.99 5.55
CA THR A 646 6.21 -27.30 5.64
C THR A 646 6.95 -26.19 4.93
N TRP A 647 8.02 -25.71 5.54
CA TRP A 647 8.81 -24.57 5.06
C TRP A 647 10.23 -25.02 4.77
N ILE A 648 10.83 -24.46 3.74
CA ILE A 648 12.19 -24.78 3.30
C ILE A 648 13.01 -23.50 3.38
N ASP A 649 14.23 -23.55 3.95
CA ASP A 649 15.15 -22.41 3.88
C ASP A 649 15.44 -22.10 2.41
N TYR A 650 15.07 -20.89 2.00
CA TYR A 650 15.18 -20.46 0.61
C TYR A 650 16.63 -20.14 0.21
N ASN A 651 17.55 -19.94 1.17
CA ASN A 651 18.95 -19.66 0.90
C ASN A 651 19.72 -20.94 0.55
N ASP A 652 19.47 -22.05 1.26
CA ASP A 652 20.13 -23.33 1.00
C ASP A 652 19.32 -24.32 0.15
N LYS A 653 18.02 -24.04 -0.03
CA LYS A 653 17.05 -24.81 -0.83
C LYS A 653 16.79 -26.24 -0.33
N ARG A 654 17.16 -26.57 0.91
CA ARG A 654 17.21 -27.95 1.41
C ARG A 654 16.68 -28.12 2.83
N THR A 655 17.01 -27.21 3.74
CA THR A 655 16.65 -27.39 5.15
C THR A 655 15.15 -27.24 5.32
N GLU A 656 14.46 -28.33 5.66
CA GLU A 656 13.01 -28.35 5.89
C GLU A 656 12.66 -28.14 7.37
N TYR A 657 11.56 -27.45 7.61
CA TYR A 657 10.97 -27.18 8.92
C TYR A 657 9.49 -27.50 8.88
N SER A 658 8.96 -28.15 9.92
CA SER A 658 7.50 -28.19 10.11
C SER A 658 6.96 -26.81 10.48
N GLY A 659 5.72 -26.54 10.10
CA GLY A 659 4.99 -25.33 10.46
C GLY A 659 4.43 -25.34 11.89
N GLU A 660 3.62 -24.33 12.18
CA GLU A 660 2.95 -24.04 13.45
C GLU A 660 3.91 -24.01 14.66
N GLN A 661 5.11 -23.44 14.46
CA GLN A 661 6.12 -23.35 15.52
C GLN A 661 7.07 -22.17 15.35
N TRP A 662 7.67 -21.77 16.46
CA TRP A 662 8.83 -20.89 16.47
C TRP A 662 10.12 -21.68 16.23
N THR A 663 10.99 -21.16 15.38
CA THR A 663 12.34 -21.68 15.12
C THR A 663 13.37 -20.56 15.20
N THR A 664 14.65 -20.91 15.32
CA THR A 664 15.77 -19.96 15.27
C THR A 664 16.59 -20.21 14.01
N ALA A 665 16.59 -19.25 13.10
CA ALA A 665 17.35 -19.29 11.86
C ALA A 665 18.72 -18.62 12.02
N ASN A 666 19.76 -19.23 11.43
CA ASN A 666 21.06 -18.58 11.31
C ASN A 666 20.95 -17.41 10.33
N ALA A 667 21.41 -16.23 10.75
CA ALA A 667 21.19 -14.98 10.04
C ALA A 667 22.40 -14.02 10.16
N PRO A 668 23.62 -14.43 9.77
CA PRO A 668 24.78 -13.54 9.75
C PRO A 668 24.53 -12.33 8.82
N LEU A 669 25.42 -11.33 8.86
CA LEU A 669 25.22 -10.06 8.17
C LEU A 669 25.00 -10.20 6.65
N ASN A 670 25.52 -11.26 6.03
CA ASN A 670 25.36 -11.53 4.60
C ASN A 670 24.09 -12.33 4.23
N THR A 671 23.21 -12.65 5.19
CA THR A 671 22.07 -13.55 5.00
C THR A 671 20.76 -12.88 5.40
N ILE A 672 19.75 -13.03 4.54
CA ILE A 672 18.35 -12.67 4.82
C ILE A 672 17.59 -13.97 5.11
N PRO A 673 17.02 -14.16 6.31
CA PRO A 673 16.18 -15.32 6.57
C PRO A 673 14.95 -15.30 5.67
N MET A 674 14.89 -16.27 4.77
CA MET A 674 13.82 -16.44 3.79
C MET A 674 13.42 -17.91 3.77
N PHE A 675 12.11 -18.15 3.71
CA PHE A 675 11.56 -19.50 3.67
C PHE A 675 10.55 -19.59 2.53
N VAL A 676 10.53 -20.72 1.86
CA VAL A 676 9.55 -21.02 0.83
C VAL A 676 8.64 -22.14 1.31
N ARG A 677 7.33 -21.98 1.12
CA ARG A 677 6.37 -23.05 1.44
C ARG A 677 6.63 -24.25 0.53
N LYS A 678 6.69 -25.45 1.09
CA LYS A 678 6.77 -26.69 0.31
C LYS A 678 5.56 -26.80 -0.62
N GLY A 679 5.79 -27.16 -1.87
CA GLY A 679 4.77 -27.04 -2.92
C GLY A 679 4.70 -25.62 -3.48
N SER A 680 5.81 -24.93 -3.68
CA SER A 680 5.83 -23.61 -4.35
C SER A 680 6.59 -23.66 -5.66
N ILE A 681 6.23 -22.75 -6.58
CA ILE A 681 6.92 -22.51 -7.84
C ILE A 681 7.27 -21.03 -7.90
N ILE A 682 8.56 -20.69 -7.97
CA ILE A 682 9.05 -19.31 -7.95
C ILE A 682 9.71 -18.98 -9.31
N PRO A 683 9.08 -18.15 -10.17
CA PRO A 683 9.72 -17.68 -11.38
C PRO A 683 10.80 -16.63 -11.06
N GLN A 684 11.93 -16.75 -11.74
CA GLN A 684 13.07 -15.87 -11.65
C GLN A 684 13.61 -15.50 -13.02
N MET A 685 14.26 -14.34 -13.08
CA MET A 685 15.04 -13.89 -14.23
C MET A 685 16.54 -13.82 -13.88
N PRO A 686 17.44 -13.81 -14.89
CA PRO A 686 18.84 -13.50 -14.67
C PRO A 686 19.04 -12.12 -14.03
N VAL A 687 20.11 -11.95 -13.26
CA VAL A 687 20.51 -10.62 -12.77
C VAL A 687 20.86 -9.72 -13.95
N MET A 688 20.37 -8.48 -13.89
CA MET A 688 20.61 -7.42 -14.86
C MET A 688 20.95 -6.12 -14.12
N ASN A 689 21.61 -5.17 -14.79
CA ASN A 689 21.94 -3.87 -14.22
C ASN A 689 20.71 -2.96 -14.05
N TYR A 690 19.66 -3.20 -14.82
CA TYR A 690 18.37 -2.52 -14.75
C TYR A 690 17.30 -3.42 -15.39
N THR A 691 16.04 -3.11 -15.10
CA THR A 691 14.90 -3.86 -15.63
C THR A 691 14.86 -3.73 -17.15
N ASP A 692 14.74 -4.86 -17.83
CA ASP A 692 14.75 -4.98 -19.30
C ASP A 692 16.07 -4.55 -19.99
N GLU A 693 17.22 -4.62 -19.29
CA GLU A 693 18.56 -4.55 -19.93
C GLU A 693 18.67 -5.56 -21.08
N LYS A 694 18.08 -6.75 -20.90
CA LYS A 694 17.75 -7.66 -21.99
C LYS A 694 16.23 -7.70 -22.15
N ALA A 695 15.74 -7.38 -23.33
CA ALA A 695 14.30 -7.45 -23.64
C ALA A 695 13.76 -8.89 -23.65
N VAL A 696 14.62 -9.87 -23.94
CA VAL A 696 14.29 -11.30 -23.94
C VAL A 696 15.32 -12.02 -23.08
N TYR A 697 14.85 -12.85 -22.16
CA TYR A 697 15.68 -13.61 -21.22
C TYR A 697 15.02 -14.94 -20.88
N PRO A 698 15.80 -15.97 -20.50
CA PRO A 698 15.24 -17.23 -20.03
C PRO A 698 14.53 -17.02 -18.68
N ILE A 699 13.43 -17.74 -18.47
CA ILE A 699 12.75 -17.78 -17.16
C ILE A 699 13.16 -19.04 -16.44
N THR A 700 13.63 -18.90 -15.20
CA THR A 700 13.88 -20.04 -14.31
C THR A 700 12.73 -20.19 -13.34
N PHE A 701 12.07 -21.35 -13.31
CA PHE A 701 11.13 -21.72 -12.28
C PHE A 701 11.84 -22.59 -11.23
N GLU A 702 12.06 -22.06 -10.04
CA GLU A 702 12.45 -22.86 -8.88
C GLU A 702 11.21 -23.61 -8.36
N VAL A 703 11.25 -24.94 -8.41
CA VAL A 703 10.13 -25.81 -8.05
C VAL A 703 10.49 -26.58 -6.79
N PHE A 704 9.67 -26.41 -5.75
CA PHE A 704 9.76 -27.14 -4.49
C PHE A 704 8.57 -28.11 -4.42
N PRO A 705 8.70 -29.37 -4.85
CA PRO A 705 7.57 -30.27 -5.00
C PRO A 705 6.76 -30.44 -3.70
N ALA A 706 5.44 -30.52 -3.84
CA ALA A 706 4.54 -30.83 -2.74
C ALA A 706 4.77 -32.27 -2.21
N ALA A 707 4.16 -32.60 -1.08
CA ALA A 707 4.08 -33.99 -0.61
C ALA A 707 3.38 -34.89 -1.65
N VAL A 708 3.58 -36.21 -1.57
CA VAL A 708 2.93 -37.18 -2.48
C VAL A 708 1.41 -37.01 -2.44
N GLY A 709 0.80 -36.90 -3.63
CA GLY A 709 -0.63 -36.61 -3.80
C GLY A 709 -0.97 -35.12 -3.83
N GLY A 710 -0.03 -34.24 -3.50
CA GLY A 710 -0.17 -32.80 -3.59
C GLY A 710 0.12 -32.24 -4.98
N GLU A 711 -0.48 -31.09 -5.27
CA GLU A 711 -0.28 -30.30 -6.48
C GLU A 711 -0.05 -28.84 -6.09
N THR A 712 0.78 -28.15 -6.87
CA THR A 712 1.01 -26.72 -6.75
C THR A 712 0.97 -26.07 -8.11
N SER A 713 0.65 -24.77 -8.17
CA SER A 713 0.66 -24.01 -9.41
C SER A 713 1.08 -22.57 -9.18
N PHE A 714 1.72 -22.00 -10.20
CA PHE A 714 1.97 -20.56 -10.33
C PHE A 714 1.59 -20.12 -11.74
N SER A 715 1.03 -18.92 -11.90
CA SER A 715 0.67 -18.39 -13.22
C SER A 715 1.46 -17.11 -13.49
N LEU A 716 2.57 -17.25 -14.23
CA LEU A 716 3.45 -16.13 -14.57
C LEU A 716 2.70 -15.10 -15.41
N TYR A 717 2.61 -13.86 -14.93
CA TYR A 717 2.00 -12.74 -15.63
C TYR A 717 3.06 -11.89 -16.36
N GLU A 718 2.77 -11.53 -17.62
CA GLU A 718 3.63 -10.66 -18.42
C GLU A 718 2.79 -9.73 -19.30
N ASP A 719 3.21 -8.47 -19.42
CA ASP A 719 2.63 -7.45 -20.30
C ASP A 719 3.74 -6.52 -20.81
N ALA A 720 3.39 -5.43 -21.50
CA ALA A 720 4.36 -4.46 -22.03
C ALA A 720 5.17 -3.70 -20.96
N GLY A 721 4.73 -3.69 -19.70
CA GLY A 721 5.46 -3.12 -18.58
C GLY A 721 5.43 -1.59 -18.48
N THR A 722 5.02 -0.86 -19.51
CA THR A 722 5.12 0.61 -19.55
C THR A 722 3.82 1.31 -19.91
N ASP A 723 2.94 0.64 -20.64
CA ASP A 723 1.69 1.21 -21.19
C ASP A 723 0.44 0.86 -20.37
N LEU A 724 -0.71 1.43 -20.74
CA LEU A 724 -2.00 1.13 -20.08
C LEU A 724 -2.69 -0.13 -20.64
N GLY A 725 -1.99 -0.96 -21.44
CA GLY A 725 -2.53 -2.18 -22.04
C GLY A 725 -3.03 -3.19 -21.01
N TYR A 726 -2.43 -3.23 -19.82
CA TYR A 726 -2.86 -4.09 -18.72
C TYR A 726 -4.32 -3.85 -18.27
N GLN A 727 -4.83 -2.61 -18.42
CA GLN A 727 -6.23 -2.26 -18.11
C GLN A 727 -7.19 -2.76 -19.19
N ARG A 728 -6.69 -2.96 -20.42
CA ARG A 728 -7.45 -3.41 -21.59
C ARG A 728 -7.33 -4.91 -21.86
N GLY A 729 -6.68 -5.65 -20.96
CA GLY A 729 -6.46 -7.09 -21.10
C GLY A 729 -5.30 -7.47 -22.03
N GLU A 730 -4.40 -6.54 -22.34
CA GLU A 730 -3.24 -6.76 -23.23
C GLU A 730 -2.07 -7.35 -22.44
N PHE A 731 -2.21 -8.63 -22.07
CA PHE A 731 -1.22 -9.37 -21.30
C PHE A 731 -1.27 -10.86 -21.64
N ILE A 732 -0.25 -11.61 -21.22
CA ILE A 732 -0.23 -13.06 -21.25
C ILE A 732 -0.07 -13.64 -19.85
N ARG A 733 -0.54 -14.88 -19.67
CA ARG A 733 -0.27 -15.71 -18.50
C ARG A 733 0.23 -17.08 -18.94
N THR A 734 1.28 -17.56 -18.27
CA THR A 734 1.81 -18.91 -18.46
C THR A 734 1.58 -19.72 -17.19
N PRO A 735 0.51 -20.55 -17.13
CA PRO A 735 0.26 -21.42 -16.00
C PRO A 735 1.33 -22.53 -15.94
N VAL A 736 1.86 -22.79 -14.75
CA VAL A 736 2.77 -23.91 -14.48
C VAL A 736 2.24 -24.63 -13.25
N SER A 737 2.05 -25.94 -13.32
CA SER A 737 1.73 -26.77 -12.15
C SER A 737 2.69 -27.94 -11.97
N CYS A 738 2.88 -28.39 -10.74
CA CYS A 738 3.69 -29.55 -10.41
C CYS A 738 2.94 -30.43 -9.42
N ARG A 739 2.67 -31.67 -9.82
CA ARG A 739 2.02 -32.69 -9.00
C ARG A 739 3.01 -33.78 -8.62
N THR A 740 3.12 -34.06 -7.32
CA THR A 740 3.97 -35.14 -6.81
C THR A 740 3.16 -36.44 -6.75
N THR A 741 3.68 -37.51 -7.35
CA THR A 741 3.08 -38.85 -7.39
C THR A 741 3.97 -39.87 -6.67
N GLU A 742 3.46 -41.08 -6.46
CA GLU A 742 4.28 -42.18 -5.92
C GLU A 742 5.44 -42.58 -6.86
N LYS A 743 5.30 -42.32 -8.16
CA LYS A 743 6.26 -42.72 -9.20
C LYS A 743 7.26 -41.63 -9.57
N GLY A 744 7.08 -40.42 -9.06
CA GLY A 744 7.88 -39.24 -9.39
C GLY A 744 7.04 -37.97 -9.45
N TYR A 745 7.30 -37.07 -10.40
CA TYR A 745 6.64 -35.76 -10.50
C TYR A 745 6.08 -35.52 -11.89
N VAL A 746 4.93 -34.86 -11.98
CA VAL A 746 4.32 -34.41 -13.24
C VAL A 746 4.31 -32.89 -13.22
N LEU A 747 5.10 -32.27 -14.10
CA LEU A 747 5.11 -30.84 -14.33
C LEU A 747 4.24 -30.56 -15.57
N GLU A 748 3.23 -29.70 -15.43
CA GLU A 748 2.42 -29.23 -16.55
C GLU A 748 2.73 -27.76 -16.84
N ILE A 749 3.04 -27.47 -18.11
CA ILE A 749 3.09 -26.11 -18.63
C ILE A 749 1.77 -25.94 -19.38
N GLY A 750 0.93 -25.04 -18.88
CA GLY A 750 -0.33 -24.70 -19.52
C GLY A 750 -0.11 -23.94 -20.81
N GLU A 751 -1.06 -24.07 -21.74
CA GLU A 751 -1.10 -23.20 -22.92
C GLU A 751 -1.15 -21.74 -22.47
N ARG A 752 -0.34 -20.89 -23.12
CA ARG A 752 -0.26 -19.48 -22.81
C ARG A 752 -1.61 -18.82 -23.05
N ALA A 753 -2.19 -18.22 -22.01
CA ALA A 753 -3.48 -17.56 -22.06
C ALA A 753 -3.32 -16.04 -22.15
N GLY A 754 -4.30 -15.35 -22.75
CA GLY A 754 -4.28 -13.89 -22.94
C GLY A 754 -4.27 -13.49 -24.41
N GLU A 755 -4.54 -12.21 -24.69
CA GLU A 755 -4.62 -11.67 -26.05
C GLU A 755 -3.79 -10.37 -26.16
N LYS A 756 -3.45 -9.98 -27.39
CA LYS A 756 -2.92 -8.66 -27.76
C LYS A 756 -1.55 -8.25 -27.20
N TYR A 757 -0.95 -9.06 -26.33
CA TYR A 757 0.47 -8.99 -25.98
C TYR A 757 1.20 -10.26 -26.45
N ALA A 758 2.44 -10.11 -26.91
CA ALA A 758 3.30 -11.20 -27.32
C ALA A 758 4.70 -10.97 -26.79
N LEU A 759 5.41 -12.07 -26.50
CA LEU A 759 6.81 -12.00 -26.11
C LEU A 759 7.63 -11.35 -27.25
N PRO A 760 8.62 -10.50 -26.92
CA PRO A 760 9.42 -9.79 -27.92
C PRO A 760 10.37 -10.70 -28.72
N GLY A 761 10.56 -11.95 -28.30
CA GLY A 761 11.37 -12.94 -29.00
C GLY A 761 11.34 -14.32 -28.36
N GLU A 762 12.04 -15.27 -28.97
CA GLU A 762 12.17 -16.64 -28.48
C GLU A 762 13.02 -16.69 -27.20
N ARG A 763 12.62 -17.51 -26.24
CA ARG A 763 13.38 -17.77 -25.01
C ARG A 763 13.29 -19.24 -24.59
N ASN A 764 14.09 -19.61 -23.60
CA ASN A 764 13.99 -20.92 -22.94
C ASN A 764 13.36 -20.77 -21.54
N LEU A 765 12.61 -21.79 -21.13
CA LEU A 765 12.24 -22.04 -19.74
C LEU A 765 13.25 -23.01 -19.12
N MET A 766 13.67 -22.71 -17.89
CA MET A 766 14.48 -23.58 -17.05
C MET A 766 13.65 -23.97 -15.83
N PHE A 767 13.50 -25.26 -15.56
CA PHE A 767 12.87 -25.75 -14.32
C PHE A 767 13.93 -26.33 -13.41
N CYS A 768 14.05 -25.79 -12.21
CA CYS A 768 14.97 -26.21 -11.17
C CYS A 768 14.16 -26.91 -10.07
N ILE A 769 14.05 -28.24 -10.14
CA ILE A 769 13.25 -29.04 -9.22
C ILE A 769 14.12 -29.52 -8.06
N TYR A 770 13.90 -28.98 -6.86
CA TYR A 770 14.63 -29.35 -5.65
C TYR A 770 14.01 -30.60 -5.02
N THR A 771 14.74 -31.72 -5.01
CA THR A 771 14.23 -32.99 -4.50
C THR A 771 15.31 -33.88 -3.91
N GLY A 772 14.99 -34.55 -2.81
CA GLY A 772 15.83 -35.60 -2.21
C GLY A 772 15.80 -36.94 -2.94
N GLN A 773 14.78 -37.18 -3.79
CA GLN A 773 14.65 -38.41 -4.56
C GLN A 773 14.83 -38.12 -6.06
N MET A 774 16.02 -38.44 -6.58
CA MET A 774 16.34 -38.12 -7.98
C MET A 774 15.62 -39.03 -8.98
N PRO A 775 14.94 -38.46 -9.99
CA PRO A 775 14.34 -39.23 -11.08
C PRO A 775 15.41 -39.90 -11.94
N LYS A 776 15.09 -41.09 -12.46
CA LYS A 776 15.90 -41.85 -13.41
C LYS A 776 15.53 -41.55 -14.85
N GLU A 777 14.28 -41.23 -15.14
CA GLU A 777 13.80 -40.95 -16.50
C GLU A 777 12.97 -39.67 -16.51
N ALA A 778 12.96 -38.97 -17.64
CA ALA A 778 12.08 -37.84 -17.88
C ALA A 778 11.46 -37.98 -19.27
N PHE A 779 10.17 -37.68 -19.38
CA PHE A 779 9.39 -37.71 -20.61
C PHE A 779 8.71 -36.37 -20.80
N ILE A 780 8.62 -35.90 -22.04
CA ILE A 780 7.82 -34.73 -22.43
C ILE A 780 6.83 -35.23 -23.48
N ASP A 781 5.54 -35.08 -23.19
CA ASP A 781 4.44 -35.52 -24.06
C ASP A 781 4.60 -37.00 -24.49
N GLY A 782 5.02 -37.84 -23.53
CA GLY A 782 5.26 -39.27 -23.71
C GLY A 782 6.59 -39.63 -24.38
N GLN A 783 7.41 -38.66 -24.81
CA GLN A 783 8.71 -38.90 -25.45
C GLN A 783 9.86 -38.73 -24.47
N LYS A 784 10.79 -39.70 -24.46
CA LYS A 784 11.93 -39.69 -23.54
C LYS A 784 12.89 -38.53 -23.84
N VAL A 785 13.21 -37.75 -22.81
CA VAL A 785 14.10 -36.58 -22.91
C VAL A 785 15.56 -36.99 -22.73
N ARG A 786 16.44 -36.41 -23.55
CA ARG A 786 17.89 -36.64 -23.46
C ARG A 786 18.45 -36.08 -22.15
N LYS A 787 19.31 -36.86 -21.49
CA LYS A 787 20.10 -36.42 -20.34
C LYS A 787 21.34 -35.66 -20.79
N MET A 788 21.66 -34.57 -20.10
CA MET A 788 22.87 -33.78 -20.32
C MET A 788 23.54 -33.45 -18.97
N LYS A 789 24.81 -33.05 -19.03
CA LYS A 789 25.50 -32.46 -17.87
C LYS A 789 25.01 -31.03 -17.64
N ALA A 790 25.03 -30.57 -16.38
CA ALA A 790 24.54 -29.25 -15.99
C ALA A 790 25.19 -28.11 -16.80
N GLU A 791 26.50 -28.16 -17.01
CA GLU A 791 27.23 -27.12 -17.75
C GLU A 791 26.75 -27.04 -19.20
N LYS A 792 26.56 -28.21 -19.83
CA LYS A 792 26.04 -28.31 -21.20
C LYS A 792 24.57 -27.91 -21.32
N LEU A 793 23.80 -27.99 -20.23
CA LEU A 793 22.40 -27.58 -20.24
C LEU A 793 22.26 -26.04 -20.34
N ASN A 794 23.17 -25.32 -19.67
CA ASN A 794 23.21 -23.86 -19.64
C ASN A 794 23.91 -23.23 -20.85
N GLU A 795 24.79 -23.97 -21.54
CA GLU A 795 25.41 -23.51 -22.79
C GLU A 795 24.34 -23.09 -23.82
N GLY A 796 24.47 -21.88 -24.37
CA GLY A 796 23.57 -21.37 -25.40
C GLY A 796 22.13 -21.14 -24.93
N ILE A 797 21.85 -20.99 -23.63
CA ILE A 797 20.48 -20.79 -23.09
C ILE A 797 19.76 -19.55 -23.65
N GLU A 798 20.51 -18.54 -24.09
CA GLU A 798 19.98 -17.31 -24.70
C GLU A 798 20.04 -17.30 -26.23
N THR A 799 20.59 -18.34 -26.86
CA THR A 799 20.85 -18.36 -28.32
C THR A 799 20.33 -19.59 -29.04
N GLU A 800 20.02 -20.67 -28.32
CA GLU A 800 19.51 -21.93 -28.90
C GLU A 800 18.11 -22.25 -28.35
N PHE A 801 17.09 -22.17 -29.20
CA PHE A 801 15.67 -22.33 -28.80
C PHE A 801 15.03 -23.63 -29.30
N LYS A 802 15.85 -24.66 -29.56
CA LYS A 802 15.41 -26.00 -29.98
C LYS A 802 15.93 -27.12 -29.07
N VAL A 803 16.62 -26.74 -28.00
CA VAL A 803 17.26 -27.67 -27.08
C VAL A 803 16.28 -28.02 -25.98
N THR A 804 15.86 -29.28 -25.98
CA THR A 804 15.13 -29.88 -24.86
C THR A 804 16.00 -30.95 -24.22
N ALA A 805 16.33 -30.79 -22.94
CA ALA A 805 17.22 -31.68 -22.20
C ALA A 805 17.04 -31.53 -20.70
N TRP A 806 17.49 -32.51 -19.94
CA TRP A 806 17.43 -32.47 -18.47
C TRP A 806 18.69 -33.02 -17.81
N CYS A 807 18.90 -32.67 -16.55
CA CYS A 807 20.05 -33.06 -15.74
C CYS A 807 19.63 -33.39 -14.30
N PRO A 808 19.67 -34.67 -13.89
CA PRO A 808 19.56 -35.04 -12.48
C PRO A 808 20.92 -34.89 -11.77
N ASP A 809 21.05 -33.91 -10.88
CA ASP A 809 22.23 -33.69 -10.04
C ASP A 809 22.00 -34.16 -8.60
N LYS A 810 22.43 -35.38 -8.33
CA LYS A 810 22.40 -36.00 -6.99
C LYS A 810 23.23 -35.25 -5.95
N LYS A 811 24.30 -34.54 -6.33
CA LYS A 811 25.13 -33.81 -5.37
C LYS A 811 24.43 -32.55 -4.90
N GLN A 812 23.64 -31.95 -5.79
CA GLN A 812 22.93 -30.72 -5.53
C GLN A 812 21.49 -30.91 -5.00
N ASN A 813 20.97 -32.14 -5.00
CA ASN A 813 19.55 -32.44 -4.77
C ASN A 813 18.65 -31.65 -5.73
N LEU A 814 19.09 -31.53 -6.99
CA LEU A 814 18.49 -30.66 -7.99
C LEU A 814 18.31 -31.42 -9.30
N CYS A 815 17.12 -31.38 -9.86
CA CYS A 815 16.83 -31.84 -11.21
C CYS A 815 16.50 -30.63 -12.09
N MET A 816 17.33 -30.39 -13.10
CA MET A 816 17.14 -29.29 -14.05
C MET A 816 16.51 -29.78 -15.34
N LEU A 817 15.61 -28.99 -15.92
CA LEU A 817 15.02 -29.20 -17.25
C LEU A 817 15.09 -27.90 -18.04
N ARG A 818 15.64 -27.95 -19.24
CA ARG A 818 15.57 -26.87 -20.23
C ARG A 818 14.56 -27.24 -21.32
N LEU A 819 13.70 -26.28 -21.64
CA LEU A 819 12.67 -26.39 -22.68
C LEU A 819 12.52 -25.03 -23.40
N PRO A 820 12.32 -24.98 -24.72
CA PRO A 820 11.91 -23.75 -25.41
C PRO A 820 10.54 -23.25 -24.93
N ASP A 821 10.34 -21.93 -24.84
CA ASP A 821 9.02 -21.33 -24.53
C ASP A 821 8.21 -21.13 -25.83
N ASP A 822 7.59 -22.19 -26.33
CA ASP A 822 6.77 -22.17 -27.55
C ASP A 822 5.30 -21.74 -27.30
N GLY A 823 4.93 -21.53 -26.04
CA GLY A 823 3.58 -21.14 -25.61
C GLY A 823 2.55 -22.26 -25.65
N LEU A 824 2.94 -23.49 -25.97
CA LEU A 824 2.06 -24.65 -26.05
C LEU A 824 1.94 -25.37 -24.70
N LYS A 825 0.91 -26.21 -24.59
CA LYS A 825 0.77 -27.11 -23.46
C LYS A 825 1.81 -28.23 -23.55
N HIS A 826 2.52 -28.47 -22.45
CA HIS A 826 3.41 -29.63 -22.29
C HIS A 826 3.14 -30.38 -20.99
N THR A 827 3.19 -31.70 -21.03
CA THR A 827 3.19 -32.56 -19.85
C THR A 827 4.54 -33.24 -19.72
N ILE A 828 5.22 -32.97 -18.60
CA ILE A 828 6.56 -33.48 -18.33
C ILE A 828 6.51 -34.43 -17.14
N GLU A 829 6.88 -35.69 -17.36
CA GLU A 829 6.88 -36.73 -16.33
C GLU A 829 8.31 -37.07 -15.94
N PHE A 830 8.66 -36.90 -14.67
CA PHE A 830 9.90 -37.37 -14.07
C PHE A 830 9.63 -38.65 -13.30
N ILE A 831 10.32 -39.76 -13.60
CA ILE A 831 10.07 -41.09 -13.04
C ILE A 831 11.29 -41.60 -12.28
N TYR A 832 11.08 -42.17 -11.08
CA TYR A 832 12.13 -42.69 -10.18
C TYR A 832 12.87 -43.94 -10.63
#